data_AF-A0A2D9JET5-F1
#
_entry.id   AF-A0A2D9JET5-F1
#
_cell.length_a   1.000
_cell.length_b   1.000
_cell.length_c   1.000
_cell.angle_alpha   90.00
_cell.angle_beta   90.00
_cell.angle_gamma   90.00
#
_symmetry.space_group_name_H-M   'P 1'
#
loop_
_entity.id
_entity.type
_entity.pdbx_description
1 polymer ?
#
loop_
_entity_poly.entity_id
_entity_poly.type
_entity_poly.pdbx_seq_one_letter_code
_entity_poly.pdbx_strand_id
1 'polypeptide(L)'
;MNAATMSDSSSVANGPKSEIYEALTSIRLIDPHSHINPHSPASTTLADVLGYHYYTELAHSAGMPKSQIEDKAIGPKELVERLVGGLQPLENTAQYSWLIEICRTFFGFEEDRLHLNNWEALYDRSESIMASAQWSETVLDQSNVQAVFLTNDFDDALEGFDTETYIPCLRTDDLVFHLAKPEVRGRLAACTGIELDGSLESLRSSLKQRFEHFVSRGARACAISIPPTFTPTPVGDGRASTALNAVLQQGISADASHRDALARRVFWTLAELCDEFGLPFDLMIGVNRQVYPEGVFQGQDLYDSRVSLIQYRELFNSFPNVKFPVSVLASVTNQELVSYAWIFPNVITNGHWWYSNTPSFIARDAAARLEAVPQTKQIGYYSDAYKLEFIWPKFDMYRKVLSGVLADQFVSDRGWSVERAVELGRKVLRDNVEEIFPLPKGATNSSSEEASGDDADSPSIGVESLGALGVATAVAGVTEVLDFGSTPAVEEPQQAETDSNELESLDVDALPADEEVQELGVDDVELLDDTAASETSAEQLDSLVDDEPLDVGNLLDDESPSEPITQLRGESSFSPDDDSLQLESDPNTGEFTLPVSDSDDDDIIITESENIAASGDESPAERTDPTAETVEELEEFDLDFLSDDDEPAKES
;
A
#
# COMPACT_ATOMS: atom_id res chain seq x y z
N MET A 1 5.98 -61.18 6.17
CA MET A 1 7.41 -60.82 6.27
C MET A 1 7.86 -60.32 4.92
N ASN A 2 8.01 -59.01 4.79
CA ASN A 2 9.04 -58.32 4.00
C ASN A 2 8.88 -56.83 4.33
N ALA A 3 9.69 -56.42 5.29
CA ALA A 3 9.98 -55.04 5.65
C ALA A 3 11.37 -54.71 5.10
N ALA A 4 11.64 -53.41 4.97
CA ALA A 4 12.82 -52.75 4.35
C ALA A 4 12.61 -52.50 2.85
N THR A 5 12.60 -51.27 2.33
CA THR A 5 13.28 -50.04 2.76
C THR A 5 12.48 -48.80 2.30
N MET A 6 11.88 -48.07 3.24
CA MET A 6 11.66 -46.62 3.09
C MET A 6 12.47 -45.98 4.21
N SER A 7 13.70 -45.59 3.87
CA SER A 7 14.51 -44.72 4.71
C SER A 7 14.30 -43.29 4.22
N ASP A 8 13.68 -42.51 5.10
CA ASP A 8 13.99 -41.11 5.34
C ASP A 8 13.53 -40.09 4.29
N SER A 9 12.24 -39.75 4.32
CA SER A 9 11.73 -38.48 3.77
C SER A 9 10.76 -37.78 4.74
N SER A 10 10.79 -38.11 6.03
CA SER A 10 9.90 -37.52 7.05
C SER A 10 10.60 -36.55 7.99
N SER A 11 11.84 -36.11 7.70
CA SER A 11 12.61 -35.19 8.54
C SER A 11 12.66 -33.74 8.01
N VAL A 12 11.97 -33.42 6.91
CA VAL A 12 12.00 -32.07 6.29
C VAL A 12 10.72 -31.24 6.60
N ALA A 13 9.72 -31.80 7.27
CA ALA A 13 8.46 -31.09 7.55
C ALA A 13 8.46 -30.23 8.83
N ASN A 14 9.48 -30.33 9.69
CA ASN A 14 9.50 -29.66 11.00
C ASN A 14 10.76 -28.80 11.18
N GLY A 15 10.96 -27.84 10.27
CA GLY A 15 12.00 -26.81 10.42
C GLY A 15 11.43 -25.51 11.00
N PRO A 16 12.28 -24.59 11.49
CA PRO A 16 11.84 -23.31 12.08
C PRO A 16 10.83 -22.54 11.22
N LYS A 17 11.00 -22.56 9.89
CA LYS A 17 10.06 -21.91 8.95
C LYS A 17 8.64 -22.48 9.04
N SER A 18 8.47 -23.80 9.15
CA SER A 18 7.14 -24.43 9.26
C SER A 18 6.50 -24.09 10.60
N GLU A 19 7.27 -24.21 11.69
CA GLU A 19 6.80 -23.89 13.04
C GLU A 19 6.36 -22.43 13.15
N ILE A 20 7.16 -21.50 12.60
CA ILE A 20 6.79 -20.08 12.54
C ILE A 20 5.53 -19.90 11.69
N TYR A 21 5.47 -20.47 10.49
CA TYR A 21 4.31 -20.33 9.61
C TYR A 21 3.01 -20.84 10.27
N GLU A 22 3.03 -22.01 10.89
CA GLU A 22 1.90 -22.59 11.62
C GLU A 22 1.46 -21.69 12.79
N ALA A 23 2.39 -21.08 13.51
CA ALA A 23 2.05 -20.11 14.54
C ALA A 23 1.43 -18.84 13.95
N LEU A 24 1.95 -18.32 12.83
CA LEU A 24 1.42 -17.10 12.19
C LEU A 24 0.04 -17.28 11.56
N THR A 25 -0.32 -18.48 11.09
CA THR A 25 -1.67 -18.77 10.56
C THR A 25 -2.74 -18.79 11.66
N SER A 26 -2.35 -19.13 12.90
CA SER A 26 -3.26 -19.10 14.06
C SER A 26 -3.65 -17.68 14.50
N ILE A 27 -2.90 -16.66 14.08
CA ILE A 27 -3.16 -15.27 14.45
C ILE A 27 -4.38 -14.76 13.70
N ARG A 28 -5.43 -14.42 14.47
CA ARG A 28 -6.61 -13.73 13.95
C ARG A 28 -6.26 -12.30 13.58
N LEU A 29 -6.47 -11.93 12.32
CA LEU A 29 -5.98 -10.67 11.72
C LEU A 29 -6.95 -9.51 11.89
N ILE A 30 -6.43 -8.28 11.80
CA ILE A 30 -7.19 -7.11 11.36
C ILE A 30 -6.53 -6.64 10.09
N ASP A 31 -7.30 -6.52 9.01
CA ASP A 31 -6.81 -5.99 7.75
C ASP A 31 -6.84 -4.45 7.79
N PRO A 32 -5.70 -3.76 7.84
CA PRO A 32 -5.67 -2.31 8.10
C PRO A 32 -5.98 -1.46 6.87
N HIS A 33 -6.17 -2.06 5.68
CA HIS A 33 -6.56 -1.33 4.48
C HIS A 33 -7.20 -2.24 3.41
N SER A 34 -8.41 -1.89 2.96
CA SER A 34 -9.11 -2.56 1.85
C SER A 34 -10.10 -1.62 1.14
N HIS A 35 -10.60 -2.07 -0.02
CA HIS A 35 -11.65 -1.43 -0.81
C HIS A 35 -12.96 -2.24 -0.81
N ILE A 36 -13.20 -3.01 0.26
CA ILE A 36 -14.42 -3.81 0.40
C ILE A 36 -15.64 -2.90 0.52
N ASN A 37 -16.69 -3.17 -0.26
CA ASN A 37 -18.00 -2.55 -0.03
C ASN A 37 -18.70 -3.28 1.13
N PRO A 38 -18.98 -2.63 2.26
CA PRO A 38 -19.54 -3.30 3.43
C PRO A 38 -20.99 -3.81 3.22
N HIS A 39 -21.69 -3.31 2.20
CA HIS A 39 -23.03 -3.77 1.83
C HIS A 39 -23.04 -4.97 0.89
N SER A 40 -21.92 -5.22 0.20
CA SER A 40 -21.73 -6.38 -0.66
C SER A 40 -20.28 -6.88 -0.56
N PRO A 41 -19.87 -7.37 0.64
CA PRO A 41 -18.45 -7.53 0.95
C PRO A 41 -17.84 -8.81 0.37
N ALA A 42 -18.63 -9.85 0.19
CA ALA A 42 -18.20 -11.11 -0.42
C ALA A 42 -18.63 -11.18 -1.90
N SER A 43 -18.05 -12.12 -2.65
CA SER A 43 -18.45 -12.43 -4.02
C SER A 43 -19.82 -13.12 -4.04
N THR A 44 -20.59 -12.85 -5.08
CA THR A 44 -21.88 -13.49 -5.39
C THR A 44 -21.75 -14.56 -6.47
N THR A 45 -20.79 -14.38 -7.39
CA THR A 45 -20.44 -15.36 -8.41
C THR A 45 -18.91 -15.41 -8.59
N LEU A 46 -18.42 -16.43 -9.31
CA LEU A 46 -17.01 -16.51 -9.69
C LEU A 46 -16.58 -15.35 -10.61
N ALA A 47 -17.53 -14.65 -11.24
CA ALA A 47 -17.25 -13.45 -12.02
C ALA A 47 -16.76 -12.29 -11.15
N ASP A 48 -17.19 -12.17 -9.89
CA ASP A 48 -16.67 -11.15 -8.97
C ASP A 48 -15.20 -11.40 -8.60
N VAL A 49 -14.80 -12.69 -8.59
CA VAL A 49 -13.40 -13.08 -8.34
C VAL A 49 -12.57 -12.86 -9.60
N LEU A 50 -12.99 -13.41 -10.74
CA LEU A 50 -12.23 -13.31 -11.99
C LEU A 50 -12.31 -11.92 -12.64
N GLY A 51 -13.32 -11.13 -12.33
CA GLY A 51 -13.47 -9.74 -12.76
C GLY A 51 -12.54 -8.77 -12.01
N TYR A 52 -11.84 -9.25 -10.98
CA TYR A 52 -10.82 -8.45 -10.29
C TYR A 52 -9.72 -8.03 -11.26
N HIS A 53 -9.34 -6.75 -11.23
CA HIS A 53 -8.50 -6.11 -12.26
C HIS A 53 -7.20 -6.87 -12.59
N TYR A 54 -6.56 -7.49 -11.60
CA TYR A 54 -5.38 -8.35 -11.83
C TYR A 54 -5.58 -9.43 -12.89
N TYR A 55 -6.75 -10.07 -12.96
CA TYR A 55 -6.98 -11.12 -13.95
C TYR A 55 -7.36 -10.55 -15.30
N THR A 56 -8.19 -9.51 -15.32
CA THR A 56 -8.63 -8.87 -16.56
C THR A 56 -7.48 -8.13 -17.25
N GLU A 57 -6.64 -7.41 -16.50
CA GLU A 57 -5.48 -6.68 -17.02
C GLU A 57 -4.40 -7.63 -17.54
N LEU A 58 -4.12 -8.72 -16.82
CA LEU A 58 -3.12 -9.69 -17.25
C LEU A 58 -3.61 -10.52 -18.44
N ALA A 59 -4.89 -10.90 -18.48
CA ALA A 59 -5.49 -11.55 -19.64
C ALA A 59 -5.45 -10.62 -20.87
N HIS A 60 -5.78 -9.34 -20.67
CA HIS A 60 -5.69 -8.34 -21.73
C HIS A 60 -4.25 -8.15 -22.22
N SER A 61 -3.31 -8.00 -21.29
CA SER A 61 -1.87 -7.90 -21.57
C SER A 61 -1.32 -9.15 -22.27
N ALA A 62 -1.91 -10.32 -22.05
CA ALA A 62 -1.56 -11.58 -22.71
C ALA A 62 -2.23 -11.76 -24.08
N GLY A 63 -2.99 -10.77 -24.55
CA GLY A 63 -3.57 -10.72 -25.89
C GLY A 63 -5.09 -10.89 -25.97
N MET A 64 -5.80 -11.00 -24.84
CA MET A 64 -7.27 -11.01 -24.86
C MET A 64 -7.80 -9.60 -25.20
N PRO A 65 -8.66 -9.43 -26.22
CA PRO A 65 -9.20 -8.11 -26.54
C PRO A 65 -10.07 -7.56 -25.40
N LYS A 66 -9.98 -6.26 -25.13
CA LYS A 66 -10.81 -5.55 -24.13
C LYS A 66 -12.32 -5.80 -24.31
N SER A 67 -12.79 -5.87 -25.56
CA SER A 67 -14.19 -6.19 -25.88
C SER A 67 -14.61 -7.61 -25.49
N GLN A 68 -13.68 -8.53 -25.25
CA GLN A 68 -14.03 -9.85 -24.72
C GLN A 68 -14.21 -9.86 -23.20
N ILE A 69 -13.80 -8.80 -22.53
CA ILE A 69 -13.82 -8.66 -21.06
C ILE A 69 -14.93 -7.70 -20.62
N GLU A 70 -15.05 -6.55 -21.29
CA GLU A 70 -15.87 -5.41 -20.81
C GLU A 70 -17.11 -5.11 -21.66
N ASP A 71 -17.44 -5.95 -22.64
CA ASP A 71 -18.68 -5.76 -23.38
C ASP A 71 -19.87 -5.92 -22.43
N LYS A 72 -20.69 -4.86 -22.33
CA LYS A 72 -21.87 -4.79 -21.44
C LYS A 72 -22.90 -5.89 -21.71
N ALA A 73 -22.84 -6.55 -22.87
CA ALA A 73 -23.71 -7.68 -23.19
C ALA A 73 -23.27 -9.02 -22.56
N ILE A 74 -22.07 -9.09 -21.99
CA ILE A 74 -21.52 -10.33 -21.41
C ILE A 74 -22.13 -10.55 -20.02
N GLY A 75 -22.78 -11.70 -19.83
CA GLY A 75 -23.26 -12.13 -18.52
C GLY A 75 -22.16 -12.71 -17.63
N PRO A 76 -22.36 -12.82 -16.30
CA PRO A 76 -21.34 -13.31 -15.35
C PRO A 76 -20.72 -14.66 -15.73
N LYS A 77 -21.54 -15.65 -16.07
CA LYS A 77 -21.07 -17.00 -16.45
C LYS A 77 -20.27 -16.99 -17.76
N GLU A 78 -20.68 -16.18 -18.73
CA GLU A 78 -19.96 -16.02 -20.00
C GLU A 78 -18.62 -15.30 -19.80
N LEU A 79 -18.57 -14.29 -18.93
CA LEU A 79 -17.32 -13.61 -18.57
C LEU A 79 -16.31 -14.60 -17.99
N VAL A 80 -16.75 -15.47 -17.08
CA VAL A 80 -15.91 -16.52 -16.50
C VAL A 80 -15.40 -17.48 -17.58
N GLU A 81 -16.28 -17.97 -18.47
CA GLU A 81 -15.86 -18.84 -19.58
C GLU A 81 -14.72 -18.22 -20.40
N ARG A 82 -14.91 -16.95 -20.80
CA ARG A 82 -13.95 -16.20 -21.62
C ARG A 82 -12.62 -16.02 -20.89
N LEU A 83 -12.67 -15.56 -19.64
CA LEU A 83 -11.47 -15.34 -18.82
C LEU A 83 -10.72 -16.64 -18.57
N VAL A 84 -11.42 -17.75 -18.27
CA VAL A 84 -10.81 -19.08 -18.12
C VAL A 84 -10.07 -19.50 -19.39
N GLY A 85 -10.62 -19.20 -20.57
CA GLY A 85 -9.93 -19.42 -21.86
C GLY A 85 -8.62 -18.64 -22.00
N GLY A 86 -8.45 -17.54 -21.26
CA GLY A 86 -7.26 -16.69 -21.24
C GLY A 86 -6.34 -16.87 -20.03
N LEU A 87 -6.59 -17.82 -19.12
CA LEU A 87 -5.80 -17.95 -17.89
C LEU A 87 -4.44 -18.64 -18.08
N GLN A 88 -4.27 -19.46 -19.13
CA GLN A 88 -3.03 -20.24 -19.32
C GLN A 88 -1.74 -19.38 -19.27
N PRO A 89 -1.67 -18.19 -19.89
CA PRO A 89 -0.47 -17.34 -19.83
C PRO A 89 -0.20 -16.73 -18.44
N LEU A 90 -1.16 -16.79 -17.51
CA LEU A 90 -1.06 -16.19 -16.18
C LEU A 90 -0.60 -17.19 -15.10
N GLU A 91 -0.48 -18.48 -15.43
CA GLU A 91 -0.25 -19.56 -14.46
C GLU A 91 1.03 -19.41 -13.60
N ASN A 92 2.01 -18.63 -14.08
CA ASN A 92 3.25 -18.33 -13.36
C ASN A 92 3.15 -17.14 -12.37
N THR A 93 2.01 -16.44 -12.34
CA THR A 93 1.84 -15.19 -11.58
C THR A 93 1.38 -15.45 -10.15
N ALA A 94 1.68 -14.53 -9.22
CA ALA A 94 1.18 -14.60 -7.85
C ALA A 94 -0.36 -14.52 -7.82
N GLN A 95 -0.93 -13.72 -8.72
CA GLN A 95 -2.35 -13.50 -8.92
C GLN A 95 -3.06 -14.82 -9.23
N TYR A 96 -2.55 -15.60 -10.19
CA TYR A 96 -3.13 -16.92 -10.50
C TYR A 96 -3.08 -17.87 -9.30
N SER A 97 -2.00 -17.83 -8.51
CA SER A 97 -1.93 -18.63 -7.28
C SER A 97 -3.02 -18.23 -6.27
N TRP A 98 -3.36 -16.94 -6.15
CA TRP A 98 -4.46 -16.49 -5.31
C TRP A 98 -5.81 -17.03 -5.78
N LEU A 99 -6.07 -17.02 -7.09
CA LEU A 99 -7.29 -17.58 -7.68
C LEU A 99 -7.45 -19.05 -7.30
N ILE A 100 -6.44 -19.87 -7.55
CA ILE A 100 -6.50 -21.31 -7.30
C ILE A 100 -6.72 -21.60 -5.81
N GLU A 101 -6.07 -20.85 -4.94
CA GLU A 101 -6.25 -21.04 -3.50
C GLU A 101 -7.61 -20.55 -2.99
N ILE A 102 -8.20 -19.49 -3.56
CA ILE A 102 -9.60 -19.12 -3.32
C ILE A 102 -10.50 -20.29 -3.70
N CYS A 103 -10.33 -20.84 -4.91
CA CYS A 103 -11.14 -21.95 -5.40
C CYS A 103 -11.03 -23.20 -4.51
N ARG A 104 -9.83 -23.50 -3.99
CA ARG A 104 -9.59 -24.61 -3.06
C ARG A 104 -10.24 -24.38 -1.70
N THR A 105 -9.92 -23.25 -1.09
CA THR A 105 -10.31 -22.93 0.29
C THR A 105 -11.81 -22.79 0.43
N PHE A 106 -12.43 -22.04 -0.48
CA PHE A 106 -13.82 -21.63 -0.36
C PHE A 106 -14.79 -22.52 -1.15
N PHE A 107 -14.35 -23.08 -2.28
CA PHE A 107 -15.23 -23.83 -3.19
C PHE A 107 -14.88 -25.31 -3.32
N GLY A 108 -13.87 -25.80 -2.57
CA GLY A 108 -13.47 -27.21 -2.56
C GLY A 108 -13.04 -27.71 -3.93
N PHE A 109 -12.35 -26.86 -4.70
CA PHE A 109 -11.68 -27.23 -5.93
C PHE A 109 -10.44 -28.08 -5.60
N GLU A 110 -10.29 -29.26 -6.22
CA GLU A 110 -9.19 -30.20 -5.89
C GLU A 110 -8.07 -30.21 -6.92
N GLU A 111 -8.32 -29.65 -8.11
CA GLU A 111 -7.33 -29.60 -9.19
C GLU A 111 -6.32 -28.47 -8.96
N ASP A 112 -5.25 -28.47 -9.76
CA ASP A 112 -4.19 -27.47 -9.71
C ASP A 112 -4.35 -26.35 -10.75
N ARG A 113 -5.24 -26.54 -11.72
CA ARG A 113 -5.41 -25.61 -12.85
C ARG A 113 -6.86 -25.45 -13.23
N LEU A 114 -7.28 -24.21 -13.44
CA LEU A 114 -8.58 -23.88 -14.00
C LEU A 114 -8.49 -23.81 -15.54
N HIS A 115 -9.40 -24.50 -16.23
CA HIS A 115 -9.43 -24.58 -17.70
C HIS A 115 -10.84 -24.86 -18.23
N LEU A 116 -11.01 -24.80 -19.56
CA LEU A 116 -12.33 -24.90 -20.22
C LEU A 116 -13.11 -26.21 -19.93
N ASN A 117 -12.45 -27.28 -19.44
CA ASN A 117 -13.11 -28.55 -19.14
C ASN A 117 -13.58 -28.71 -17.68
N ASN A 118 -13.18 -27.82 -16.75
CA ASN A 118 -13.52 -27.95 -15.32
C ASN A 118 -14.18 -26.70 -14.72
N TRP A 119 -14.11 -25.54 -15.40
CA TRP A 119 -14.60 -24.28 -14.84
C TRP A 119 -16.11 -24.25 -14.62
N GLU A 120 -16.91 -24.86 -15.49
CA GLU A 120 -18.37 -24.74 -15.41
C GLU A 120 -18.91 -25.39 -14.12
N ALA A 121 -18.38 -26.57 -13.77
CA ALA A 121 -18.71 -27.24 -12.52
C ALA A 121 -18.26 -26.44 -11.29
N LEU A 122 -17.12 -25.75 -11.38
CA LEU A 122 -16.65 -24.86 -10.33
C LEU A 122 -17.53 -23.61 -10.21
N TYR A 123 -17.93 -23.00 -11.33
CA TYR A 123 -18.83 -21.85 -11.36
C TYR A 123 -20.14 -22.18 -10.65
N ASP A 124 -20.83 -23.24 -11.10
CA ASP A 124 -22.14 -23.63 -10.56
C ASP A 124 -22.04 -23.97 -9.05
N ARG A 125 -20.94 -24.61 -8.64
CA ARG A 125 -20.69 -24.92 -7.23
C ARG A 125 -20.42 -23.66 -6.40
N SER A 126 -19.57 -22.77 -6.91
CA SER A 126 -19.20 -21.52 -6.22
C SER A 126 -20.42 -20.61 -6.03
N GLU A 127 -21.24 -20.44 -7.07
CA GLU A 127 -22.49 -19.67 -7.02
C GLU A 127 -23.46 -20.25 -5.98
N SER A 128 -23.61 -21.58 -5.93
CA SER A 128 -24.43 -22.23 -4.90
C SER A 128 -23.92 -22.02 -3.47
N ILE A 129 -22.60 -21.92 -3.27
CA ILE A 129 -22.00 -21.67 -1.94
C ILE A 129 -22.17 -20.21 -1.55
N MET A 130 -21.87 -19.29 -2.48
CA MET A 130 -21.97 -17.84 -2.30
C MET A 130 -23.40 -17.35 -2.07
N ALA A 131 -24.41 -18.08 -2.54
CA ALA A 131 -25.83 -17.77 -2.30
C ALA A 131 -26.26 -17.86 -0.81
N SER A 132 -25.39 -18.36 0.07
CA SER A 132 -25.65 -18.35 1.52
C SER A 132 -25.70 -16.92 2.06
N ALA A 133 -26.74 -16.58 2.83
CA ALA A 133 -26.82 -15.30 3.54
C ALA A 133 -25.67 -15.11 4.56
N GLN A 134 -25.02 -16.20 4.98
CA GLN A 134 -23.89 -16.20 5.91
C GLN A 134 -22.53 -16.25 5.19
N TRP A 135 -22.51 -16.01 3.88
CA TRP A 135 -21.29 -16.21 3.09
C TRP A 135 -20.15 -15.30 3.56
N SER A 136 -20.41 -14.01 3.75
CA SER A 136 -19.41 -13.05 4.25
C SER A 136 -18.82 -13.44 5.60
N GLU A 137 -19.66 -13.90 6.54
CA GLU A 137 -19.24 -14.36 7.87
C GLU A 137 -18.38 -15.63 7.75
N THR A 138 -18.80 -16.56 6.89
CA THR A 138 -18.04 -17.78 6.60
C THR A 138 -16.66 -17.47 6.03
N VAL A 139 -16.57 -16.50 5.10
CA VAL A 139 -15.29 -16.08 4.51
C VAL A 139 -14.39 -15.45 5.56
N LEU A 140 -14.91 -14.56 6.42
CA LEU A 140 -14.14 -13.94 7.51
C LEU A 140 -13.59 -14.98 8.50
N ASP A 141 -14.45 -15.92 8.92
CA ASP A 141 -14.08 -16.97 9.87
C ASP A 141 -13.04 -17.92 9.29
N GLN A 142 -13.24 -18.41 8.05
CA GLN A 142 -12.25 -19.25 7.37
C GLN A 142 -10.96 -18.49 7.06
N SER A 143 -11.04 -17.17 6.85
CA SER A 143 -9.88 -16.31 6.65
C SER A 143 -9.10 -16.03 7.94
N ASN A 144 -9.67 -16.37 9.10
CA ASN A 144 -9.20 -15.97 10.42
C ASN A 144 -9.02 -14.43 10.52
N VAL A 145 -10.03 -13.69 10.08
CA VAL A 145 -10.06 -12.21 10.07
C VAL A 145 -11.11 -11.74 11.08
N GLN A 146 -10.75 -10.77 11.92
CA GLN A 146 -11.63 -10.17 12.91
C GLN A 146 -12.33 -8.93 12.35
N ALA A 147 -11.57 -8.06 11.70
CA ALA A 147 -12.06 -6.79 11.19
C ALA A 147 -11.25 -6.36 9.96
N VAL A 148 -11.86 -5.48 9.18
CA VAL A 148 -11.35 -4.97 7.92
C VAL A 148 -11.55 -3.46 7.90
N PHE A 149 -10.48 -2.71 7.67
CA PHE A 149 -10.57 -1.29 7.38
C PHE A 149 -11.04 -1.10 5.95
N LEU A 150 -12.08 -0.29 5.80
CA LEU A 150 -12.62 0.13 4.52
C LEU A 150 -11.80 1.29 3.94
N THR A 151 -12.17 1.73 2.75
CA THR A 151 -11.70 2.99 2.16
C THR A 151 -12.91 3.70 1.60
N ASN A 152 -13.54 4.53 2.45
CA ASN A 152 -14.82 5.17 2.16
C ASN A 152 -14.61 6.53 1.51
N ASP A 153 -15.46 6.84 0.53
CA ASP A 153 -15.48 8.16 -0.07
C ASP A 153 -15.93 9.21 0.95
N PHE A 154 -15.47 10.45 0.75
CA PHE A 154 -15.67 11.48 1.74
C PHE A 154 -17.15 11.75 2.02
N ASP A 155 -18.09 11.45 1.13
CA ASP A 155 -19.53 11.66 1.29
C ASP A 155 -20.34 10.40 1.62
N ASP A 156 -19.68 9.26 1.88
CA ASP A 156 -20.35 8.03 2.33
C ASP A 156 -21.19 8.25 3.60
N ALA A 157 -22.37 7.61 3.63
CA ALA A 157 -23.29 7.69 4.76
C ALA A 157 -22.79 6.94 6.01
N LEU A 158 -22.03 5.85 5.81
CA LEU A 158 -21.51 4.97 6.88
C LEU A 158 -22.63 4.35 7.74
N GLU A 159 -23.68 3.86 7.10
CA GLU A 159 -24.84 3.24 7.75
C GLU A 159 -25.09 1.84 7.21
N GLY A 160 -25.83 1.00 7.94
CA GLY A 160 -26.29 -0.30 7.42
C GLY A 160 -25.25 -1.44 7.43
N PHE A 161 -24.15 -1.29 8.17
CA PHE A 161 -23.16 -2.33 8.41
C PHE A 161 -22.56 -2.24 9.82
N ASP A 162 -21.93 -3.32 10.28
CA ASP A 162 -21.22 -3.35 11.56
C ASP A 162 -19.85 -2.66 11.45
N THR A 163 -19.70 -1.56 12.18
CA THR A 163 -18.47 -0.73 12.18
C THR A 163 -17.35 -1.30 13.06
N GLU A 164 -17.62 -2.35 13.83
CA GLU A 164 -16.56 -3.12 14.52
C GLU A 164 -15.87 -4.10 13.56
N THR A 165 -16.63 -4.74 12.68
CA THR A 165 -16.11 -5.65 11.63
C THR A 165 -15.61 -4.87 10.41
N TYR A 166 -16.37 -3.90 9.92
CA TYR A 166 -16.04 -3.08 8.74
C TYR A 166 -15.74 -1.65 9.19
N ILE A 167 -14.48 -1.40 9.53
CA ILE A 167 -14.03 -0.16 10.18
C ILE A 167 -13.92 0.95 9.13
N PRO A 168 -14.66 2.07 9.26
CA PRO A 168 -14.55 3.16 8.30
C PRO A 168 -13.17 3.82 8.24
N CYS A 169 -12.78 4.28 7.05
CA CYS A 169 -11.60 5.11 6.83
C CYS A 169 -11.97 6.25 5.89
N LEU A 170 -11.62 7.48 6.25
CA LEU A 170 -11.91 8.65 5.43
C LEU A 170 -10.89 8.75 4.28
N ARG A 171 -11.31 8.44 3.05
CA ARG A 171 -10.51 8.70 1.85
C ARG A 171 -10.67 10.14 1.38
N THR A 172 -9.56 10.79 1.02
CA THR A 172 -9.53 12.25 0.78
C THR A 172 -9.04 12.70 -0.58
N ASP A 173 -8.78 11.77 -1.51
CA ASP A 173 -8.26 12.02 -2.86
C ASP A 173 -9.06 13.13 -3.59
N ASP A 174 -10.40 13.00 -3.63
CA ASP A 174 -11.29 13.97 -4.29
C ASP A 174 -11.18 15.37 -3.69
N LEU A 175 -11.12 15.45 -2.35
CA LEU A 175 -11.05 16.73 -1.64
C LEU A 175 -9.74 17.45 -1.94
N VAL A 176 -8.64 16.72 -2.10
CA VAL A 176 -7.32 17.30 -2.38
C VAL A 176 -7.16 17.61 -3.86
N PHE A 177 -7.45 16.67 -4.76
CA PHE A 177 -7.07 16.75 -6.18
C PHE A 177 -8.21 17.17 -7.11
N HIS A 178 -9.46 17.09 -6.66
CA HIS A 178 -10.63 17.28 -7.53
C HIS A 178 -11.62 18.35 -7.04
N LEU A 179 -11.26 19.14 -6.02
CA LEU A 179 -12.09 20.24 -5.51
C LEU A 179 -12.39 21.36 -6.54
N ALA A 180 -11.64 21.41 -7.64
CA ALA A 180 -11.94 22.31 -8.76
C ALA A 180 -13.15 21.87 -9.59
N LYS A 181 -13.54 20.60 -9.51
CA LYS A 181 -14.72 20.07 -10.20
C LYS A 181 -16.00 20.50 -9.47
N PRO A 182 -17.02 21.03 -10.16
CA PRO A 182 -18.28 21.42 -9.55
C PRO A 182 -19.01 20.27 -8.82
N GLU A 183 -18.95 19.06 -9.36
CA GLU A 183 -19.55 17.86 -8.79
C GLU A 183 -19.01 17.52 -7.39
N VAL A 184 -17.69 17.58 -7.19
CA VAL A 184 -17.03 17.32 -5.90
C VAL A 184 -17.45 18.36 -4.87
N ARG A 185 -17.52 19.63 -5.27
CA ARG A 185 -18.01 20.71 -4.39
C ARG A 185 -19.49 20.55 -4.05
N GLY A 186 -20.30 20.10 -5.02
CA GLY A 186 -21.70 19.79 -4.81
C GLY A 186 -21.92 18.65 -3.82
N ARG A 187 -21.18 17.54 -3.98
CA ARG A 187 -21.14 16.41 -3.02
C ARG A 187 -20.74 16.88 -1.63
N LEU A 188 -19.66 17.67 -1.53
CA LEU A 188 -19.19 18.21 -0.26
C LEU A 188 -20.23 19.11 0.41
N ALA A 189 -20.84 20.03 -0.32
CA ALA A 189 -21.89 20.90 0.22
C ALA A 189 -23.13 20.10 0.64
N ALA A 190 -23.52 19.08 -0.14
CA ALA A 190 -24.67 18.23 0.16
C ALA A 190 -24.47 17.41 1.45
N CYS A 191 -23.29 16.80 1.63
CA CYS A 191 -23.02 15.96 2.80
C CYS A 191 -22.63 16.78 4.05
N THR A 192 -22.11 18.00 3.88
CA THR A 192 -21.73 18.88 5.01
C THR A 192 -22.81 19.86 5.42
N GLY A 193 -23.69 20.25 4.49
CA GLY A 193 -24.59 21.41 4.63
C GLY A 193 -23.87 22.75 4.57
N ILE A 194 -22.61 22.80 4.14
CA ILE A 194 -21.75 23.99 4.13
C ILE A 194 -21.34 24.30 2.70
N GLU A 195 -21.78 25.46 2.20
CA GLU A 195 -21.33 25.99 0.92
C GLU A 195 -19.98 26.71 1.07
N LEU A 196 -19.08 26.53 0.09
CA LEU A 196 -17.80 27.23 0.07
C LEU A 196 -18.01 28.68 -0.39
N ASP A 197 -17.83 29.64 0.51
CA ASP A 197 -18.10 31.07 0.26
C ASP A 197 -16.86 31.88 -0.18
N GLY A 198 -15.73 31.19 -0.38
CA GLY A 198 -14.44 31.81 -0.72
C GLY A 198 -13.56 32.13 0.48
N SER A 199 -14.03 31.86 1.70
CA SER A 199 -13.22 31.93 2.91
C SER A 199 -12.50 30.61 3.21
N LEU A 200 -11.33 30.70 3.86
CA LEU A 200 -10.65 29.51 4.36
C LEU A 200 -11.37 28.88 5.56
N GLU A 201 -12.23 29.65 6.23
CA GLU A 201 -13.06 29.18 7.34
C GLU A 201 -14.16 28.24 6.85
N SER A 202 -14.86 28.57 5.76
CA SER A 202 -15.87 27.67 5.17
C SER A 202 -15.21 26.37 4.69
N LEU A 203 -14.02 26.46 4.08
CA LEU A 203 -13.25 25.30 3.65
C LEU A 203 -12.83 24.41 4.82
N ARG A 204 -12.25 24.99 5.89
CA ARG A 204 -11.89 24.20 7.07
C ARG A 204 -13.13 23.57 7.71
N SER A 205 -14.23 24.32 7.80
CA SER A 205 -15.46 23.86 8.46
C SER A 205 -16.10 22.70 7.70
N SER A 206 -16.13 22.72 6.36
CA SER A 206 -16.64 21.60 5.56
C SER A 206 -15.77 20.35 5.72
N LEU A 207 -14.43 20.49 5.73
CA LEU A 207 -13.52 19.37 5.94
C LEU A 207 -13.65 18.80 7.37
N LYS A 208 -13.70 19.68 8.37
CA LYS A 208 -13.88 19.31 9.78
C LYS A 208 -15.19 18.54 10.00
N GLN A 209 -16.28 18.96 9.36
CA GLN A 209 -17.56 18.25 9.46
C GLN A 209 -17.43 16.80 8.98
N ARG A 210 -16.63 16.53 7.93
CA ARG A 210 -16.39 15.16 7.48
C ARG A 210 -15.64 14.33 8.53
N PHE A 211 -14.65 14.90 9.20
CA PHE A 211 -14.00 14.23 10.34
C PHE A 211 -14.99 13.95 11.47
N GLU A 212 -15.85 14.91 11.82
CA GLU A 212 -16.89 14.72 12.85
C GLU A 212 -17.84 13.57 12.49
N HIS A 213 -18.34 13.53 11.25
CA HIS A 213 -19.18 12.44 10.74
C HIS A 213 -18.47 11.10 10.84
N PHE A 214 -17.28 10.98 10.25
CA PHE A 214 -16.51 9.73 10.21
C PHE A 214 -16.15 9.21 11.59
N VAL A 215 -15.60 10.06 12.47
CA VAL A 215 -15.22 9.66 13.83
C VAL A 215 -16.45 9.27 14.65
N SER A 216 -17.58 9.95 14.49
CA SER A 216 -18.84 9.56 15.16
C SER A 216 -19.38 8.20 14.72
N ARG A 217 -18.95 7.72 13.54
CA ARG A 217 -19.30 6.42 12.95
C ARG A 217 -18.17 5.38 13.10
N GLY A 218 -17.20 5.63 13.97
CA GLY A 218 -16.17 4.66 14.32
C GLY A 218 -14.96 4.64 13.40
N ALA A 219 -14.77 5.66 12.54
CA ALA A 219 -13.58 5.76 11.72
C ALA A 219 -12.30 5.83 12.57
N ARG A 220 -11.25 5.13 12.12
CA ARG A 220 -9.97 5.03 12.85
C ARG A 220 -8.76 5.50 12.04
N ALA A 221 -8.97 5.95 10.81
CA ALA A 221 -7.93 6.44 9.93
C ALA A 221 -8.48 7.45 8.93
N CYS A 222 -7.57 8.29 8.43
CA CYS A 222 -7.73 9.07 7.20
C CYS A 222 -6.70 8.54 6.20
N ALA A 223 -7.06 8.43 4.92
CA ALA A 223 -6.20 7.89 3.88
C ALA A 223 -6.18 8.77 2.63
N ILE A 224 -5.09 8.68 1.87
CA ILE A 224 -4.95 9.39 0.59
C ILE A 224 -3.99 8.68 -0.36
N SER A 225 -4.40 8.55 -1.63
CA SER A 225 -3.52 8.18 -2.72
C SER A 225 -2.88 9.42 -3.35
N ILE A 226 -1.55 9.50 -3.35
CA ILE A 226 -0.79 10.69 -3.73
C ILE A 226 -0.06 10.46 -5.05
N PRO A 227 -0.29 11.30 -6.09
CA PRO A 227 0.43 11.19 -7.34
C PRO A 227 1.87 11.72 -7.21
N PRO A 228 2.82 11.21 -8.01
CA PRO A 228 4.21 11.67 -8.03
C PRO A 228 4.40 13.18 -8.28
N THR A 229 3.41 13.83 -8.90
CA THR A 229 3.42 15.26 -9.20
C THR A 229 3.07 16.14 -8.00
N PHE A 230 2.57 15.56 -6.91
CA PHE A 230 2.17 16.30 -5.72
C PHE A 230 3.29 16.31 -4.67
N THR A 231 3.52 17.49 -4.09
CA THR A 231 4.39 17.67 -2.94
C THR A 231 3.65 18.46 -1.87
N PRO A 232 3.58 17.98 -0.61
CA PRO A 232 2.78 18.59 0.45
C PRO A 232 3.50 19.80 1.08
N THR A 233 3.86 20.83 0.30
CA THR A 233 4.42 22.07 0.85
C THR A 233 3.32 22.94 1.49
N PRO A 234 3.54 23.58 2.64
CA PRO A 234 2.56 24.46 3.25
C PRO A 234 2.27 25.68 2.38
N VAL A 235 1.05 26.20 2.49
CA VAL A 235 0.58 27.35 1.72
C VAL A 235 0.00 28.39 2.68
N GLY A 236 0.59 29.59 2.68
CA GLY A 236 0.13 30.71 3.50
C GLY A 236 -1.28 31.20 3.10
N ASP A 237 -2.02 31.71 4.07
CA ASP A 237 -3.45 32.06 3.94
C ASP A 237 -3.77 32.99 2.77
N GLY A 238 -2.92 33.99 2.48
CA GLY A 238 -3.15 34.90 1.35
C GLY A 238 -3.11 34.18 -0.01
N ARG A 239 -2.16 33.25 -0.19
CA ARG A 239 -2.05 32.46 -1.42
C ARG A 239 -3.17 31.44 -1.55
N ALA A 240 -3.54 30.80 -0.43
CA ALA A 240 -4.65 29.85 -0.35
C ALA A 240 -6.00 30.52 -0.63
N SER A 241 -6.25 31.71 -0.06
CA SER A 241 -7.48 32.47 -0.30
C SER A 241 -7.61 32.89 -1.77
N THR A 242 -6.50 33.31 -2.38
CA THR A 242 -6.47 33.62 -3.82
C THR A 242 -6.75 32.37 -4.66
N ALA A 243 -6.16 31.22 -4.29
CA ALA A 243 -6.38 29.93 -4.95
C ALA A 243 -7.86 29.52 -4.91
N LEU A 244 -8.46 29.56 -3.71
CA LEU A 244 -9.85 29.17 -3.48
C LEU A 244 -10.79 30.05 -4.30
N ASN A 245 -10.61 31.37 -4.29
CA ASN A 245 -11.43 32.29 -5.08
C ASN A 245 -11.33 32.02 -6.59
N ALA A 246 -10.12 31.79 -7.11
CA ALA A 246 -9.92 31.47 -8.52
C ALA A 246 -10.61 30.14 -8.89
N VAL A 247 -10.47 29.11 -8.07
CA VAL A 247 -11.08 27.80 -8.27
C VAL A 247 -12.61 27.85 -8.19
N LEU A 248 -13.19 28.62 -7.26
CA LEU A 248 -14.64 28.78 -7.18
C LEU A 248 -15.22 29.51 -8.41
N GLN A 249 -14.49 30.50 -8.94
CA GLN A 249 -14.93 31.27 -10.11
C GLN A 249 -14.74 30.53 -11.45
N GLN A 250 -13.63 29.80 -11.59
CA GLN A 250 -13.19 29.24 -12.88
C GLN A 250 -13.25 27.71 -12.94
N GLY A 251 -13.47 27.03 -11.80
CA GLY A 251 -13.49 25.57 -11.72
C GLY A 251 -12.20 24.94 -12.22
N ILE A 252 -12.32 23.90 -13.03
CA ILE A 252 -11.19 23.21 -13.67
C ILE A 252 -10.34 24.12 -14.56
N SER A 253 -10.93 25.20 -15.11
CA SER A 253 -10.23 26.15 -15.97
C SER A 253 -9.34 27.13 -15.22
N ALA A 254 -9.35 27.12 -13.88
CA ALA A 254 -8.43 27.89 -13.07
C ALA A 254 -6.97 27.52 -13.39
N ASP A 255 -6.05 28.48 -13.31
CA ASP A 255 -4.62 28.24 -13.52
C ASP A 255 -4.10 27.08 -12.65
N ALA A 256 -3.20 26.26 -13.23
CA ALA A 256 -2.65 25.08 -12.56
C ALA A 256 -2.04 25.43 -11.19
N SER A 257 -1.34 26.56 -11.08
CA SER A 257 -0.75 26.98 -9.82
C SER A 257 -1.80 27.26 -8.74
N HIS A 258 -3.00 27.75 -9.11
CA HIS A 258 -4.10 27.94 -8.16
C HIS A 258 -4.68 26.59 -7.71
N ARG A 259 -4.87 25.65 -8.63
CA ARG A 259 -5.33 24.30 -8.27
C ARG A 259 -4.32 23.60 -7.34
N ASP A 260 -3.03 23.66 -7.65
CA ASP A 260 -1.97 23.06 -6.84
C ASP A 260 -1.86 23.69 -5.45
N ALA A 261 -1.95 25.03 -5.36
CA ALA A 261 -1.92 25.73 -4.08
C ALA A 261 -3.14 25.40 -3.22
N LEU A 262 -4.31 25.21 -3.83
CA LEU A 262 -5.51 24.79 -3.12
C LEU A 262 -5.39 23.33 -2.65
N ALA A 263 -4.93 22.41 -3.51
CA ALA A 263 -4.70 21.02 -3.16
C ALA A 263 -3.77 20.90 -1.94
N ARG A 264 -2.64 21.60 -1.96
CA ARG A 264 -1.70 21.65 -0.83
C ARG A 264 -2.33 22.24 0.43
N ARG A 265 -3.16 23.28 0.31
CA ARG A 265 -3.89 23.84 1.45
C ARG A 265 -4.86 22.82 2.05
N VAL A 266 -5.64 22.13 1.22
CA VAL A 266 -6.58 21.11 1.68
C VAL A 266 -5.82 19.99 2.37
N PHE A 267 -4.76 19.46 1.75
CA PHE A 267 -3.91 18.42 2.33
C PHE A 267 -3.38 18.80 3.73
N TRP A 268 -2.84 20.02 3.89
CA TRP A 268 -2.37 20.49 5.19
C TRP A 268 -3.51 20.63 6.20
N THR A 269 -4.68 21.09 5.77
CA THR A 269 -5.87 21.17 6.64
C THR A 269 -6.32 19.78 7.08
N LEU A 270 -6.21 18.75 6.23
CA LEU A 270 -6.48 17.36 6.59
C LEU A 270 -5.47 16.84 7.63
N ALA A 271 -4.18 17.16 7.50
CA ALA A 271 -3.17 16.79 8.49
C ALA A 271 -3.42 17.47 9.86
N GLU A 272 -3.82 18.75 9.86
CA GLU A 272 -4.26 19.45 11.08
C GLU A 272 -5.49 18.80 11.72
N LEU A 273 -6.44 18.32 10.91
CA LEU A 273 -7.62 17.62 11.40
C LEU A 273 -7.28 16.20 11.89
N CYS A 274 -6.33 15.50 11.26
CA CYS A 274 -5.81 14.24 11.78
C CYS A 274 -5.19 14.43 13.16
N ASP A 275 -4.44 15.51 13.39
CA ASP A 275 -3.91 15.87 14.70
C ASP A 275 -5.03 16.18 15.71
N GLU A 276 -6.00 17.02 15.31
CA GLU A 276 -7.13 17.44 16.14
C GLU A 276 -8.01 16.24 16.59
N PHE A 277 -8.26 15.29 15.69
CA PHE A 277 -9.11 14.12 15.94
C PHE A 277 -8.32 12.88 16.40
N GLY A 278 -6.98 12.94 16.41
CA GLY A 278 -6.11 11.82 16.78
C GLY A 278 -6.18 10.64 15.81
N LEU A 279 -6.41 10.89 14.53
CA LEU A 279 -6.41 9.86 13.48
C LEU A 279 -5.01 9.74 12.85
N PRO A 280 -4.52 8.52 12.60
CA PRO A 280 -3.43 8.29 11.66
C PRO A 280 -3.81 8.78 10.26
N PHE A 281 -2.83 9.30 9.52
CA PHE A 281 -2.97 9.70 8.14
C PHE A 281 -2.17 8.76 7.24
N ASP A 282 -2.84 7.76 6.66
CA ASP A 282 -2.27 6.72 5.79
C ASP A 282 -1.96 7.31 4.40
N LEU A 283 -0.69 7.24 3.99
CA LEU A 283 -0.19 7.84 2.76
C LEU A 283 0.22 6.76 1.76
N MET A 284 -0.49 6.67 0.64
CA MET A 284 -0.12 5.79 -0.48
C MET A 284 0.51 6.62 -1.59
N ILE A 285 1.81 6.48 -1.79
CA ILE A 285 2.57 7.41 -2.63
C ILE A 285 3.03 6.74 -3.91
N GLY A 286 2.71 7.36 -5.06
CA GLY A 286 3.44 7.15 -6.30
C GLY A 286 2.65 6.68 -7.52
N VAL A 287 1.31 6.74 -7.49
CA VAL A 287 0.48 6.34 -8.64
C VAL A 287 0.28 7.47 -9.66
N ASN A 288 0.50 7.17 -10.94
CA ASN A 288 0.02 7.96 -12.07
C ASN A 288 -1.22 7.27 -12.62
N ARG A 289 -2.36 7.96 -12.59
CA ARG A 289 -3.63 7.43 -13.12
C ARG A 289 -3.66 7.53 -14.65
N GLN A 290 -4.34 6.59 -15.30
CA GLN A 290 -4.64 6.59 -16.74
C GLN A 290 -3.41 6.70 -17.66
N VAL A 291 -2.30 6.05 -17.31
CA VAL A 291 -1.09 6.00 -18.14
C VAL A 291 -1.32 5.17 -19.41
N TYR A 292 -2.19 4.16 -19.34
CA TYR A 292 -2.65 3.39 -20.49
C TYR A 292 -4.17 3.55 -20.69
N PRO A 293 -4.63 4.63 -21.37
CA PRO A 293 -6.06 4.92 -21.52
C PRO A 293 -6.88 3.82 -22.21
N GLU A 294 -6.25 3.06 -23.11
CA GLU A 294 -6.87 1.94 -23.81
C GLU A 294 -6.93 0.65 -22.97
N GLY A 295 -6.35 0.67 -21.77
CA GLY A 295 -6.39 -0.44 -20.84
C GLY A 295 -7.79 -0.78 -20.36
N VAL A 296 -7.90 -1.97 -19.76
CA VAL A 296 -9.14 -2.42 -19.11
C VAL A 296 -9.46 -1.56 -17.89
N PHE A 297 -10.70 -1.59 -17.42
CA PHE A 297 -11.15 -0.94 -16.20
C PHE A 297 -10.22 -1.28 -15.04
N GLN A 298 -9.72 -0.24 -14.35
CA GLN A 298 -8.70 -0.31 -13.29
C GLN A 298 -7.31 -0.87 -13.71
N GLY A 299 -7.12 -1.29 -14.96
CA GLY A 299 -5.85 -1.72 -15.53
C GLY A 299 -5.17 -0.64 -16.40
N GLN A 300 -5.26 0.63 -15.97
CA GLN A 300 -4.78 1.79 -16.73
C GLN A 300 -3.70 2.59 -16.00
N ASP A 301 -3.58 2.42 -14.68
CA ASP A 301 -2.68 3.25 -13.89
C ASP A 301 -1.27 2.61 -13.85
N LEU A 302 -0.23 3.41 -13.66
CA LEU A 302 1.13 2.93 -13.49
C LEU A 302 1.81 3.78 -12.41
N TYR A 303 3.09 3.51 -12.14
CA TYR A 303 3.86 4.29 -11.19
C TYR A 303 5.12 4.87 -11.82
N ASP A 304 5.68 5.85 -11.15
CA ASP A 304 6.93 6.49 -11.51
C ASP A 304 7.85 6.53 -10.28
N SER A 305 9.14 6.28 -10.50
CA SER A 305 10.15 6.22 -9.45
C SER A 305 10.71 7.59 -9.04
N ARG A 306 10.27 8.69 -9.66
CA ARG A 306 10.69 10.07 -9.31
C ARG A 306 10.10 10.61 -8.00
N VAL A 307 9.58 9.73 -7.15
CA VAL A 307 9.05 10.06 -5.83
C VAL A 307 10.17 10.00 -4.79
N SER A 308 10.21 10.98 -3.87
CA SER A 308 11.12 10.94 -2.72
C SER A 308 10.45 11.46 -1.45
N LEU A 309 10.67 10.76 -0.33
CA LEU A 309 10.17 11.15 1.00
C LEU A 309 10.77 12.45 1.53
N ILE A 310 11.87 12.95 0.98
CA ILE A 310 12.37 14.31 1.32
C ILE A 310 11.34 15.40 1.06
N GLN A 311 10.44 15.18 0.11
CA GLN A 311 9.33 16.08 -0.21
C GLN A 311 8.30 16.19 0.93
N TYR A 312 8.29 15.20 1.84
CA TYR A 312 7.35 15.10 2.97
C TYR A 312 7.99 15.54 4.30
N ARG A 313 9.27 15.91 4.32
CA ARG A 313 9.99 16.29 5.55
C ARG A 313 9.27 17.35 6.37
N GLU A 314 8.70 18.38 5.71
CA GLU A 314 8.04 19.49 6.41
C GLU A 314 6.73 19.03 7.05
N LEU A 315 5.97 18.18 6.36
CA LEU A 315 4.78 17.52 6.90
C LEU A 315 5.12 16.73 8.17
N PHE A 316 6.11 15.84 8.11
CA PHE A 316 6.47 14.99 9.26
C PHE A 316 6.99 15.80 10.45
N ASN A 317 7.72 16.91 10.21
CA ASN A 317 8.18 17.79 11.27
C ASN A 317 7.05 18.63 11.88
N SER A 318 6.08 19.07 11.09
CA SER A 318 4.99 19.92 11.58
C SER A 318 3.91 19.18 12.35
N PHE A 319 3.74 17.87 12.12
CA PHE A 319 2.74 17.04 12.79
C PHE A 319 3.37 15.85 13.54
N PRO A 320 4.19 16.09 14.59
CA PRO A 320 4.89 15.02 15.29
C PRO A 320 3.97 14.04 16.04
N ASN A 321 2.71 14.43 16.31
CA ASN A 321 1.72 13.59 17.00
C ASN A 321 0.85 12.77 16.03
N VAL A 322 0.80 13.14 14.75
CA VAL A 322 0.04 12.38 13.74
C VAL A 322 0.89 11.20 13.30
N LYS A 323 0.36 9.98 13.40
CA LYS A 323 1.02 8.80 12.84
C LYS A 323 0.81 8.77 11.33
N PHE A 324 1.88 8.55 10.58
CA PHE A 324 1.87 8.39 9.14
C PHE A 324 2.30 6.96 8.77
N PRO A 325 1.35 6.01 8.66
CA PRO A 325 1.55 4.81 7.86
C PRO A 325 1.85 5.23 6.41
N VAL A 326 2.96 4.73 5.86
CA VAL A 326 3.40 5.09 4.51
C VAL A 326 3.60 3.83 3.68
N SER A 327 2.90 3.80 2.54
CA SER A 327 3.05 2.81 1.48
C SER A 327 3.68 3.50 0.27
N VAL A 328 4.81 2.98 -0.21
CA VAL A 328 5.44 3.44 -1.45
C VAL A 328 5.18 2.42 -2.56
N LEU A 329 4.73 2.89 -3.72
CA LEU A 329 4.41 2.02 -4.85
C LEU A 329 5.67 1.45 -5.52
N ALA A 330 6.72 2.24 -5.58
CA ALA A 330 8.01 1.87 -6.15
C ALA A 330 8.92 1.25 -5.08
N SER A 331 9.29 -0.02 -5.25
CA SER A 331 10.17 -0.71 -4.30
C SER A 331 11.58 -0.08 -4.20
N VAL A 332 12.01 0.69 -5.21
CA VAL A 332 13.24 1.51 -5.14
C VAL A 332 13.20 2.59 -4.04
N THR A 333 12.02 3.08 -3.68
CA THR A 333 11.82 4.05 -2.59
C THR A 333 11.74 3.38 -1.22
N ASN A 334 11.73 2.05 -1.15
CA ASN A 334 11.64 1.32 0.12
C ASN A 334 12.81 1.62 1.07
N GLN A 335 14.04 1.74 0.56
CA GLN A 335 15.20 2.07 1.39
C GLN A 335 15.09 3.47 2.02
N GLU A 336 14.54 4.43 1.26
CA GLU A 336 14.24 5.75 1.78
C GLU A 336 13.17 5.65 2.88
N LEU A 337 12.08 4.92 2.63
CA LEU A 337 11.03 4.69 3.64
C LEU A 337 11.58 4.05 4.93
N VAL A 338 12.46 3.06 4.83
CA VAL A 338 13.14 2.46 5.99
C VAL A 338 13.92 3.53 6.76
N SER A 339 14.68 4.38 6.07
CA SER A 339 15.50 5.43 6.71
C SER A 339 14.63 6.49 7.40
N TYR A 340 13.51 6.86 6.79
CA TYR A 340 12.55 7.77 7.42
C TYR A 340 11.86 7.13 8.62
N ALA A 341 11.43 5.88 8.51
CA ALA A 341 10.83 5.14 9.63
C ALA A 341 11.85 4.82 10.74
N TRP A 342 13.16 4.80 10.45
CA TRP A 342 14.20 4.74 11.47
C TRP A 342 14.24 6.05 12.26
N ILE A 343 14.30 7.20 11.57
CA ILE A 343 14.56 8.50 12.19
C ILE A 343 13.30 9.20 12.72
N PHE A 344 12.25 9.33 11.92
CA PHE A 344 11.05 10.10 12.26
C PHE A 344 10.12 9.30 13.16
N PRO A 345 9.82 9.72 14.41
CA PRO A 345 8.97 8.96 15.33
C PRO A 345 7.57 8.62 14.80
N ASN A 346 7.04 9.48 13.93
CA ASN A 346 5.71 9.39 13.36
C ASN A 346 5.61 8.69 11.99
N VAL A 347 6.73 8.35 11.35
CA VAL A 347 6.70 7.60 10.07
C VAL A 347 6.76 6.10 10.34
N ILE A 348 5.82 5.37 9.75
CA ILE A 348 5.59 3.94 9.95
C ILE A 348 5.57 3.25 8.58
N THR A 349 6.30 2.16 8.42
CA THR A 349 6.25 1.40 7.16
C THR A 349 4.94 0.61 7.08
N ASN A 350 4.20 0.74 5.98
CA ASN A 350 2.90 0.11 5.80
C ASN A 350 2.87 -0.80 4.57
N GLY A 351 2.74 -2.11 4.77
CA GLY A 351 2.43 -3.12 3.74
C GLY A 351 3.24 -3.05 2.43
N HIS A 352 2.69 -3.65 1.38
CA HIS A 352 3.25 -3.62 0.02
C HIS A 352 2.11 -3.33 -0.95
N TRP A 353 2.11 -2.12 -1.51
CA TRP A 353 1.01 -1.62 -2.29
C TRP A 353 1.08 -2.09 -3.74
N TRP A 354 -0.05 -2.62 -4.23
CA TRP A 354 -0.34 -2.87 -5.64
C TRP A 354 0.78 -3.64 -6.38
N TYR A 355 1.55 -3.01 -7.26
CA TYR A 355 2.62 -3.69 -8.03
C TYR A 355 3.77 -4.24 -7.17
N SER A 356 3.99 -3.71 -5.98
CA SER A 356 4.97 -4.25 -5.03
C SER A 356 4.45 -5.48 -4.25
N ASN A 357 3.17 -5.81 -4.41
CA ASN A 357 2.51 -6.91 -3.71
C ASN A 357 2.79 -8.29 -4.36
N THR A 358 4.06 -8.61 -4.54
CA THR A 358 4.51 -9.92 -5.05
C THR A 358 5.61 -10.49 -4.15
N PRO A 359 5.76 -11.83 -4.07
CA PRO A 359 6.67 -12.45 -3.11
C PRO A 359 8.13 -11.96 -3.18
N SER A 360 8.63 -11.62 -4.37
CA SER A 360 10.00 -11.15 -4.57
C SER A 360 10.25 -9.79 -3.93
N PHE A 361 9.36 -8.81 -4.16
CA PHE A 361 9.46 -7.49 -3.53
C PHE A 361 9.15 -7.56 -2.04
N ILE A 362 8.11 -8.29 -1.65
CA ILE A 362 7.76 -8.47 -0.23
C ILE A 362 8.93 -9.06 0.56
N ALA A 363 9.58 -10.12 0.05
CA ALA A 363 10.69 -10.76 0.76
C ALA A 363 11.85 -9.78 0.97
N ARG A 364 12.24 -9.06 -0.07
CA ARG A 364 13.33 -8.08 -0.02
C ARG A 364 13.02 -6.93 0.93
N ASP A 365 11.85 -6.33 0.76
CA ASP A 365 11.49 -5.09 1.46
C ASP A 365 11.13 -5.37 2.92
N ALA A 366 10.43 -6.47 3.22
CA ALA A 366 10.15 -6.89 4.59
C ALA A 366 11.43 -7.23 5.37
N ALA A 367 12.39 -7.92 4.74
CA ALA A 367 13.70 -8.19 5.35
C ALA A 367 14.42 -6.89 5.73
N ALA A 368 14.53 -5.95 4.79
CA ALA A 368 15.18 -4.65 5.03
C ALA A 368 14.49 -3.86 6.15
N ARG A 369 13.15 -3.88 6.20
CA ARG A 369 12.37 -3.20 7.25
C ARG A 369 12.56 -3.84 8.63
N LEU A 370 12.42 -5.16 8.73
CA LEU A 370 12.54 -5.89 10.01
C LEU A 370 13.95 -5.82 10.60
N GLU A 371 14.96 -5.64 9.75
CA GLU A 371 16.34 -5.46 10.18
C GLU A 371 16.59 -4.09 10.82
N ALA A 372 16.02 -3.02 10.25
CA ALA A 372 16.43 -1.64 10.53
C ALA A 372 15.39 -0.83 11.33
N VAL A 373 14.10 -1.08 11.14
CA VAL A 373 13.02 -0.29 11.74
C VAL A 373 12.61 -0.90 13.09
N PRO A 374 12.35 -0.08 14.13
CA PRO A 374 11.80 -0.60 15.39
C PRO A 374 10.54 -1.43 15.18
N GLN A 375 10.44 -2.59 15.86
CA GLN A 375 9.32 -3.52 15.70
C GLN A 375 7.93 -2.93 15.95
N THR A 376 7.82 -1.76 16.60
CA THR A 376 6.55 -1.05 16.88
C THR A 376 6.12 -0.12 15.74
N LYS A 377 6.91 0.01 14.68
CA LYS A 377 6.71 0.99 13.58
C LYS A 377 6.55 0.33 12.22
N GLN A 378 6.10 -0.92 12.21
CA GLN A 378 5.91 -1.70 11.00
C GLN A 378 4.55 -2.39 11.01
N ILE A 379 3.70 -2.01 10.05
CA ILE A 379 2.52 -2.79 9.68
C ILE A 379 2.96 -3.72 8.57
N GLY A 380 2.96 -5.02 8.86
CA GLY A 380 3.54 -6.02 7.96
C GLY A 380 2.85 -6.07 6.61
N TYR A 381 1.52 -6.01 6.59
CA TYR A 381 0.72 -6.24 5.40
C TYR A 381 -0.71 -5.71 5.51
N TYR A 382 -1.34 -5.46 4.36
CA TYR A 382 -2.77 -5.22 4.17
C TYR A 382 -3.21 -5.80 2.84
N SER A 383 -4.49 -6.15 2.70
CA SER A 383 -4.96 -6.89 1.53
C SER A 383 -5.19 -6.03 0.31
N ASP A 384 -5.64 -4.78 0.50
CA ASP A 384 -6.14 -3.93 -0.59
C ASP A 384 -7.22 -4.66 -1.42
N ALA A 385 -8.04 -5.48 -0.76
CA ALA A 385 -9.04 -6.33 -1.40
C ALA A 385 -10.34 -5.57 -1.71
N TYR A 386 -11.03 -6.00 -2.76
CA TYR A 386 -12.37 -5.50 -3.13
C TYR A 386 -13.47 -6.47 -2.69
N LYS A 387 -13.10 -7.74 -2.47
CA LYS A 387 -13.97 -8.83 -2.00
C LYS A 387 -13.24 -9.64 -0.93
N LEU A 388 -13.96 -10.08 0.10
CA LEU A 388 -13.41 -10.75 1.28
C LEU A 388 -12.54 -11.96 0.96
N GLU A 389 -12.87 -12.71 -0.09
CA GLU A 389 -12.18 -13.93 -0.50
C GLU A 389 -10.70 -13.69 -0.82
N PHE A 390 -10.34 -12.47 -1.26
CA PHE A 390 -8.95 -12.11 -1.57
C PHE A 390 -8.09 -11.84 -0.34
N ILE A 391 -8.68 -11.66 0.84
CA ILE A 391 -7.91 -11.41 2.07
C ILE A 391 -7.08 -12.65 2.41
N TRP A 392 -7.70 -13.84 2.40
CA TRP A 392 -7.02 -15.09 2.75
C TRP A 392 -5.74 -15.35 1.94
N PRO A 393 -5.77 -15.44 0.59
CA PRO A 393 -4.58 -15.86 -0.16
C PRO A 393 -3.46 -14.82 -0.11
N LYS A 394 -3.81 -13.53 -0.02
CA LYS A 394 -2.85 -12.43 0.07
C LYS A 394 -2.13 -12.42 1.41
N PHE A 395 -2.87 -12.54 2.52
CA PHE A 395 -2.24 -12.65 3.84
C PHE A 395 -1.48 -13.97 4.01
N ASP A 396 -1.98 -15.08 3.47
CA ASP A 396 -1.26 -16.35 3.53
C ASP A 396 0.06 -16.33 2.75
N MET A 397 0.06 -15.71 1.56
CA MET A 397 1.28 -15.42 0.81
C MET A 397 2.26 -14.61 1.66
N TYR A 398 1.81 -13.53 2.31
CA TYR A 398 2.66 -12.74 3.17
C TYR A 398 3.19 -13.54 4.38
N ARG A 399 2.36 -14.35 5.05
CA ARG A 399 2.78 -15.23 6.15
C ARG A 399 3.87 -16.22 5.71
N LYS A 400 3.77 -16.79 4.50
CA LYS A 400 4.79 -17.70 3.92
C LYS A 400 6.12 -16.98 3.66
N VAL A 401 6.06 -15.73 3.20
CA VAL A 401 7.25 -14.90 2.99
C VAL A 401 7.87 -14.49 4.32
N LEU A 402 7.07 -13.98 5.24
CA LEU A 402 7.50 -13.55 6.57
C LEU A 402 8.11 -14.70 7.37
N SER A 403 7.52 -15.89 7.35
CA SER A 403 8.09 -17.07 8.02
C SER A 403 9.46 -17.46 7.45
N GLY A 404 9.67 -17.29 6.14
CA GLY A 404 10.98 -17.45 5.50
C GLY A 404 12.00 -16.44 6.02
N VAL A 405 11.66 -15.15 5.98
CA VAL A 405 12.54 -14.07 6.47
C VAL A 405 12.90 -14.28 7.94
N LEU A 406 11.93 -14.61 8.79
CA LEU A 406 12.15 -14.85 10.21
C LEU A 406 12.99 -16.11 10.48
N ALA A 407 12.76 -17.21 9.76
CA ALA A 407 13.54 -18.43 9.93
C ALA A 407 14.99 -18.27 9.47
N ASP A 408 15.19 -17.62 8.32
CA ASP A 408 16.51 -17.50 7.72
C ASP A 408 17.32 -16.43 8.48
N GLN A 409 16.81 -15.20 8.57
CA GLN A 409 17.61 -14.08 9.07
C GLN A 409 17.59 -13.92 10.59
N PHE A 410 16.52 -14.35 11.27
CA PHE A 410 16.40 -14.15 12.73
C PHE A 410 16.77 -15.41 13.50
N VAL A 411 16.19 -16.56 13.13
CA VAL A 411 16.51 -17.82 13.80
C VAL A 411 17.89 -18.31 13.37
N SER A 412 18.16 -18.44 12.07
CA SER A 412 19.42 -19.02 11.60
C SER A 412 20.60 -18.06 11.74
N ASP A 413 20.53 -16.87 11.14
CA ASP A 413 21.66 -15.93 11.13
C ASP A 413 21.90 -15.24 12.48
N ARG A 414 20.83 -14.83 13.17
CA ARG A 414 20.91 -14.11 14.46
C ARG A 414 20.75 -15.01 15.69
N GLY A 415 20.52 -16.32 15.51
CA GLY A 415 20.41 -17.29 16.60
C GLY A 415 19.21 -17.09 17.52
N TRP A 416 18.12 -16.49 17.05
CA TRP A 416 16.89 -16.34 17.84
C TRP A 416 16.20 -17.68 18.07
N SER A 417 15.41 -17.78 19.13
CA SER A 417 14.47 -18.90 19.26
C SER A 417 13.28 -18.71 18.32
N VAL A 418 12.60 -19.81 17.99
CA VAL A 418 11.38 -19.80 17.18
C VAL A 418 10.30 -18.96 17.85
N GLU A 419 10.15 -19.06 19.18
CA GLU A 419 9.15 -18.33 19.95
C GLU A 419 9.33 -16.81 19.81
N ARG A 420 10.58 -16.33 19.93
CA ARG A 420 10.89 -14.91 19.75
C ARG A 420 10.61 -14.42 18.33
N ALA A 421 10.86 -15.27 17.33
CA ALA A 421 10.55 -14.95 15.94
C ALA A 421 9.03 -14.87 15.71
N VAL A 422 8.26 -15.78 16.31
CA VAL A 422 6.79 -15.77 16.30
C VAL A 422 6.23 -14.51 16.99
N GLU A 423 6.79 -14.10 18.12
CA GLU A 423 6.42 -12.86 18.81
C GLU A 423 6.61 -11.63 17.90
N LEU A 424 7.74 -11.53 17.20
CA LEU A 424 7.96 -10.45 16.22
C LEU A 424 6.96 -10.53 15.06
N GLY A 425 6.71 -11.74 14.53
CA GLY A 425 5.73 -11.94 13.46
C GLY A 425 4.32 -11.53 13.87
N ARG A 426 3.91 -11.83 15.11
CA ARG A 426 2.65 -11.35 15.69
C ARG A 426 2.62 -9.84 15.84
N LYS A 427 3.70 -9.25 16.35
CA LYS A 427 3.81 -7.81 16.55
C LYS A 427 3.52 -7.03 15.27
N VAL A 428 4.13 -7.45 14.15
CA VAL A 428 3.98 -6.76 12.85
C VAL A 428 2.71 -7.13 12.08
N LEU A 429 2.15 -8.33 12.28
CA LEU A 429 0.92 -8.76 11.61
C LEU A 429 -0.36 -8.27 12.29
N ARG A 430 -0.33 -8.08 13.61
CA ARG A 430 -1.55 -7.90 14.40
C ARG A 430 -1.48 -6.77 15.41
N ASP A 431 -0.53 -6.83 16.33
CA ASP A 431 -0.56 -5.95 17.50
C ASP A 431 -0.29 -4.48 17.09
N ASN A 432 0.62 -4.25 16.14
CA ASN A 432 0.87 -2.91 15.61
C ASN A 432 -0.34 -2.29 14.92
N VAL A 433 -1.21 -3.08 14.26
CA VAL A 433 -2.43 -2.56 13.64
C VAL A 433 -3.33 -1.91 14.69
N GLU A 434 -3.51 -2.55 15.85
CA GLU A 434 -4.33 -1.99 16.94
C GLU A 434 -3.69 -0.77 17.59
N GLU A 435 -2.38 -0.81 17.81
CA GLU A 435 -1.66 0.30 18.44
C GLU A 435 -1.60 1.53 17.54
N ILE A 436 -1.50 1.34 16.22
CA ILE A 436 -1.38 2.42 15.25
C ILE A 436 -2.75 3.00 14.94
N PHE A 437 -3.79 2.18 14.81
CA PHE A 437 -5.16 2.59 14.52
C PHE A 437 -6.09 2.36 15.74
N PRO A 438 -5.94 3.15 16.81
CA PRO A 438 -6.69 2.96 18.04
C PRO A 438 -8.18 3.25 17.84
N LEU A 439 -9.00 2.70 18.73
CA LEU A 439 -10.40 3.11 18.85
C LEU A 439 -10.50 4.59 19.22
N PRO A 440 -11.51 5.31 18.69
CA PRO A 440 -11.77 6.68 19.11
C PRO A 440 -12.00 6.76 20.63
N LYS A 441 -11.46 7.79 21.27
CA LYS A 441 -11.61 7.99 22.73
C LYS A 441 -13.10 8.07 23.09
N GLY A 442 -13.58 7.10 23.88
CA GLY A 442 -14.97 7.01 24.34
C GLY A 442 -15.80 5.88 23.73
N ALA A 443 -15.28 5.17 22.72
CA ALA A 443 -15.87 3.92 22.23
C ALA A 443 -15.47 2.75 23.14
N THR A 444 -16.44 1.98 23.64
CA THR A 444 -16.19 0.76 24.42
C THR A 444 -16.12 -0.44 23.49
N ASN A 445 -15.05 -1.23 23.57
CA ASN A 445 -14.96 -2.54 22.93
C ASN A 445 -16.02 -3.48 23.52
N SER A 446 -16.83 -4.11 22.66
CA SER A 446 -17.78 -5.16 23.06
C SER A 446 -17.12 -6.54 23.27
N SER A 447 -15.83 -6.68 22.95
CA SER A 447 -15.19 -7.99 22.70
C SER A 447 -13.96 -8.33 23.56
N SER A 448 -13.69 -7.63 24.67
CA SER A 448 -12.56 -7.96 25.56
C SER A 448 -12.96 -8.70 26.83
N GLU A 449 -13.62 -9.85 26.70
CA GLU A 449 -13.67 -10.87 27.75
C GLU A 449 -13.68 -12.25 27.08
N GLU A 450 -12.51 -12.79 26.75
CA GLU A 450 -12.23 -14.23 26.76
C GLU A 450 -10.74 -14.49 26.46
N ALA A 451 -9.97 -14.79 27.52
CA ALA A 451 -8.85 -15.75 27.55
C ALA A 451 -7.97 -15.54 28.79
N SER A 452 -8.44 -15.97 29.97
CA SER A 452 -7.56 -16.47 31.02
C SER A 452 -8.33 -17.43 31.92
N GLY A 453 -8.17 -18.71 31.65
CA GLY A 453 -8.80 -19.79 32.42
C GLY A 453 -8.23 -21.13 32.01
N ASP A 454 -7.00 -21.40 32.44
CA ASP A 454 -6.49 -22.77 32.60
C ASP A 454 -7.38 -23.49 33.62
N ASP A 455 -7.96 -24.62 33.24
CA ASP A 455 -7.75 -25.88 33.96
C ASP A 455 -8.30 -27.08 33.18
N ALA A 456 -7.45 -28.11 33.10
CA ALA A 456 -7.72 -29.40 32.53
C ALA A 456 -8.54 -30.28 33.49
N ASP A 457 -9.62 -30.90 33.01
CA ASP A 457 -9.83 -32.36 33.06
C ASP A 457 -11.18 -32.75 32.44
N SER A 458 -11.16 -33.74 31.54
CA SER A 458 -12.31 -34.56 31.12
C SER A 458 -12.25 -35.89 31.91
N PRO A 459 -13.28 -36.79 31.96
CA PRO A 459 -14.45 -36.89 31.05
C PRO A 459 -15.78 -37.39 31.68
N SER A 460 -16.78 -37.52 30.79
CA SER A 460 -17.85 -38.55 30.74
C SER A 460 -19.26 -38.28 31.28
N ILE A 461 -20.18 -38.18 30.30
CA ILE A 461 -21.54 -38.76 30.17
C ILE A 461 -22.22 -39.25 31.47
N GLY A 462 -23.37 -38.65 31.80
CA GLY A 462 -24.33 -39.19 32.76
C GLY A 462 -25.60 -38.35 32.89
N VAL A 463 -26.74 -38.97 32.61
CA VAL A 463 -28.11 -38.43 32.53
C VAL A 463 -28.75 -38.24 33.93
N GLU A 464 -29.78 -37.38 33.99
CA GLU A 464 -30.91 -37.33 34.94
C GLU A 464 -30.84 -36.49 36.25
N SER A 465 -31.67 -35.43 36.24
CA SER A 465 -32.86 -35.25 37.10
C SER A 465 -32.76 -34.90 38.59
N LEU A 466 -33.45 -33.80 38.92
CA LEU A 466 -34.22 -33.51 40.15
C LEU A 466 -33.50 -33.48 41.52
N GLY A 467 -33.40 -32.26 42.05
CA GLY A 467 -34.23 -31.94 43.22
C GLY A 467 -33.55 -31.80 44.58
N ALA A 468 -33.78 -30.61 45.15
CA ALA A 468 -34.10 -30.35 46.55
C ALA A 468 -32.97 -30.08 47.57
N LEU A 469 -33.07 -28.85 48.10
CA LEU A 469 -33.01 -28.47 49.50
C LEU A 469 -31.80 -28.88 50.33
N GLY A 470 -30.97 -27.86 50.63
CA GLY A 470 -31.07 -27.19 51.92
C GLY A 470 -30.42 -27.87 53.13
N VAL A 471 -29.56 -27.12 53.81
CA VAL A 471 -29.62 -26.77 55.24
C VAL A 471 -28.21 -26.48 55.76
N ALA A 472 -28.12 -25.30 56.37
CA ALA A 472 -27.01 -24.67 57.05
C ALA A 472 -26.41 -25.46 58.23
N THR A 473 -25.13 -25.21 58.51
CA THR A 473 -24.58 -25.03 59.87
C THR A 473 -23.23 -24.28 59.71
N ALA A 474 -23.10 -23.00 60.08
CA ALA A 474 -22.59 -22.49 61.36
C ALA A 474 -21.46 -23.36 61.96
N VAL A 475 -20.30 -22.86 62.39
CA VAL A 475 -20.09 -21.98 63.56
C VAL A 475 -18.66 -21.39 63.55
N ALA A 476 -18.56 -20.10 63.96
CA ALA A 476 -17.48 -19.36 64.64
C ALA A 476 -16.01 -19.46 64.17
N GLY A 477 -15.23 -18.38 64.14
CA GLY A 477 -15.49 -17.00 64.58
C GLY A 477 -14.19 -16.28 64.95
N VAL A 478 -14.20 -14.96 64.69
CA VAL A 478 -13.68 -13.87 65.54
C VAL A 478 -12.13 -13.78 65.60
N THR A 479 -11.44 -12.69 65.25
CA THR A 479 -11.59 -11.26 65.61
C THR A 479 -10.61 -10.46 64.71
N GLU A 480 -11.03 -9.41 63.97
CA GLU A 480 -10.96 -7.95 64.33
C GLU A 480 -9.58 -7.31 64.04
N VAL A 481 -9.40 -6.08 63.51
CA VAL A 481 -10.14 -4.79 63.44
C VAL A 481 -9.63 -4.00 62.20
N LEU A 482 -10.49 -3.49 61.30
CA LEU A 482 -10.92 -2.06 61.04
C LEU A 482 -9.78 -1.02 60.86
N ASP A 483 -9.84 0.00 59.99
CA ASP A 483 -10.99 0.84 59.62
C ASP A 483 -10.73 1.66 58.34
N PHE A 484 -11.84 2.19 57.80
CA PHE A 484 -12.12 2.81 56.50
C PHE A 484 -12.17 4.34 56.54
N GLY A 485 -12.12 4.95 55.35
CA GLY A 485 -12.76 6.25 55.02
C GLY A 485 -11.87 7.48 55.11
N SER A 486 -12.07 8.57 54.38
CA SER A 486 -13.00 8.94 53.29
C SER A 486 -12.45 10.24 52.66
N THR A 487 -12.95 10.59 51.47
CA THR A 487 -12.71 11.83 50.68
C THR A 487 -13.04 13.14 51.45
N PRO A 488 -12.61 14.32 50.94
CA PRO A 488 -13.54 15.18 50.19
C PRO A 488 -12.93 16.08 49.08
N ALA A 489 -13.80 16.89 48.47
CA ALA A 489 -13.71 17.63 47.21
C ALA A 489 -13.45 19.16 47.34
N VAL A 490 -13.02 19.76 46.21
CA VAL A 490 -13.22 21.14 45.65
C VAL A 490 -13.17 22.37 46.56
N GLU A 491 -12.28 23.33 46.26
CA GLU A 491 -12.53 24.80 46.16
C GLU A 491 -11.29 25.59 45.68
N GLU A 492 -11.46 26.46 44.67
CA GLU A 492 -10.67 27.70 44.41
C GLU A 492 -11.56 28.91 44.85
N PRO A 493 -11.11 30.20 44.97
CA PRO A 493 -9.92 30.88 44.38
C PRO A 493 -9.21 31.92 45.30
N GLN A 494 -8.07 32.51 44.88
CA GLN A 494 -7.79 33.99 44.90
C GLN A 494 -6.34 34.38 44.53
N GLN A 495 -6.23 35.52 43.81
CA GLN A 495 -5.03 36.23 43.33
C GLN A 495 -4.19 36.90 44.44
N ALA A 496 -2.88 37.03 44.21
CA ALA A 496 -2.07 38.18 44.63
C ALA A 496 -0.77 38.31 43.79
N GLU A 497 -0.49 39.53 43.31
CA GLU A 497 0.72 39.96 42.60
C GLU A 497 1.94 40.09 43.55
N THR A 498 3.17 39.86 43.06
CA THR A 498 4.27 40.86 42.89
C THR A 498 5.69 40.22 42.82
N ASP A 499 6.43 40.66 41.80
CA ASP A 499 7.86 41.00 41.71
C ASP A 499 9.03 40.00 41.94
N SER A 500 9.67 39.70 40.80
CA SER A 500 11.09 39.92 40.45
C SER A 500 12.27 39.16 41.11
N ASN A 501 13.06 38.58 40.20
CA ASN A 501 14.52 38.42 40.14
C ASN A 501 15.27 37.26 40.85
N GLU A 502 16.03 36.58 39.99
CA GLU A 502 17.37 35.95 40.14
C GLU A 502 17.53 34.44 40.47
N LEU A 503 18.10 33.74 39.46
CA LEU A 503 19.15 32.68 39.48
C LEU A 503 18.77 31.30 40.09
N GLU A 504 19.01 30.11 39.52
CA GLU A 504 20.11 29.46 38.75
C GLU A 504 19.52 28.29 37.91
N SER A 505 19.74 28.17 36.59
CA SER A 505 20.75 27.36 35.85
C SER A 505 20.93 25.87 36.27
N LEU A 506 20.49 24.94 35.42
CA LEU A 506 21.03 23.56 35.31
C LEU A 506 21.08 23.11 33.83
N ASP A 507 22.32 23.13 33.33
CA ASP A 507 23.03 22.32 32.33
C ASP A 507 22.34 21.73 31.08
N VAL A 508 22.82 22.25 29.95
CA VAL A 508 22.77 21.72 28.58
C VAL A 508 24.07 20.95 28.35
N ASP A 509 24.01 19.75 27.78
CA ASP A 509 25.17 18.92 27.45
C ASP A 509 26.20 19.68 26.59
N ALA A 510 27.47 19.55 26.98
CA ALA A 510 28.61 20.20 26.34
C ALA A 510 28.97 19.53 25.00
N LEU A 511 29.27 20.35 23.99
CA LEU A 511 29.90 19.92 22.74
C LEU A 511 31.33 19.41 23.02
N PRO A 512 31.82 18.41 22.26
CA PRO A 512 33.16 17.85 22.44
C PRO A 512 34.24 18.93 22.23
N ALA A 513 35.35 18.78 22.95
CA ALA A 513 36.48 19.71 22.88
C ALA A 513 37.26 19.51 21.57
N ASP A 514 37.82 20.61 21.05
CA ASP A 514 38.55 20.68 19.77
C ASP A 514 39.78 19.75 19.66
N GLU A 515 40.20 19.10 20.75
CA GLU A 515 41.26 18.09 20.75
C GLU A 515 40.77 16.68 20.31
N GLU A 516 39.47 16.37 20.37
CA GLU A 516 38.91 15.08 19.89
C GLU A 516 38.64 15.08 18.36
N VAL A 517 38.67 16.24 17.71
CA VAL A 517 38.38 16.38 16.27
C VAL A 517 39.63 16.16 15.40
N GLN A 518 40.83 16.16 15.99
CA GLN A 518 42.09 15.95 15.25
C GLN A 518 42.55 14.49 15.14
N GLU A 519 41.81 13.51 15.69
CA GLU A 519 42.15 12.08 15.60
C GLU A 519 41.39 11.33 14.47
N LEU A 520 40.50 12.03 13.76
CA LEU A 520 39.83 11.54 12.56
C LEU A 520 40.26 12.44 11.40
N GLY A 521 41.27 12.03 10.65
CA GLY A 521 41.82 12.78 9.52
C GLY A 521 40.82 12.96 8.37
N VAL A 522 39.91 13.90 8.52
CA VAL A 522 39.00 14.41 7.49
C VAL A 522 39.29 15.88 7.30
N ASP A 523 39.68 16.27 6.09
CA ASP A 523 39.90 17.66 5.72
C ASP A 523 38.56 18.44 5.73
N ASP A 524 38.55 19.58 6.41
CA ASP A 524 37.40 20.49 6.49
C ASP A 524 37.11 21.11 5.11
N VAL A 525 35.84 21.03 4.68
CA VAL A 525 35.32 21.75 3.52
C VAL A 525 34.87 23.15 3.96
N GLU A 526 35.67 24.17 3.67
CA GLU A 526 35.26 25.57 3.83
C GLU A 526 34.25 25.96 2.73
N LEU A 527 33.03 26.35 3.14
CA LEU A 527 32.06 26.99 2.26
C LEU A 527 32.42 28.49 2.12
N LEU A 528 32.94 28.87 0.97
CA LEU A 528 33.18 30.28 0.61
C LEU A 528 31.93 30.93 0.03
N ASP A 529 31.74 32.19 0.43
CA ASP A 529 30.61 33.07 0.12
C ASP A 529 30.67 33.56 -1.34
N ASP A 530 29.63 33.28 -2.12
CA ASP A 530 29.52 33.55 -3.57
C ASP A 530 29.31 35.04 -3.88
N THR A 531 30.37 35.87 -3.85
CA THR A 531 30.35 37.19 -4.49
C THR A 531 31.72 37.67 -5.00
N ALA A 532 32.40 36.89 -5.85
CA ALA A 532 33.40 37.43 -6.78
C ALA A 532 33.71 36.43 -7.90
N ALA A 533 33.56 36.83 -9.17
CA ALA A 533 33.95 36.03 -10.31
C ALA A 533 35.48 35.79 -10.30
N SER A 534 35.89 34.53 -10.23
CA SER A 534 37.29 34.10 -10.38
C SER A 534 37.45 33.34 -11.69
N GLU A 535 38.19 33.92 -12.64
CA GLU A 535 38.68 33.22 -13.82
C GLU A 535 39.87 32.32 -13.41
N THR A 536 39.61 31.04 -13.18
CA THR A 536 40.67 30.04 -12.95
C THR A 536 40.99 29.33 -14.26
N SER A 537 42.23 29.46 -14.74
CA SER A 537 42.67 28.88 -16.03
C SER A 537 43.13 27.43 -15.88
N ALA A 538 42.92 26.61 -16.93
CA ALA A 538 43.24 25.18 -16.98
C ALA A 538 44.69 24.80 -16.61
N GLU A 539 45.65 25.74 -16.70
CA GLU A 539 47.06 25.52 -16.33
C GLU A 539 47.28 25.40 -14.81
N GLN A 540 46.32 25.76 -13.96
CA GLN A 540 46.46 25.68 -12.50
C GLN A 540 46.03 24.32 -11.92
N LEU A 541 45.27 23.51 -12.67
CA LEU A 541 44.79 22.19 -12.21
C LEU A 541 45.83 21.07 -12.37
N ASP A 542 46.80 21.24 -13.27
CA ASP A 542 47.86 20.25 -13.55
C ASP A 542 48.89 20.12 -12.41
N SER A 543 48.85 21.05 -11.43
CA SER A 543 49.76 21.05 -10.27
C SER A 543 49.17 20.40 -9.00
N LEU A 544 47.95 19.88 -9.07
CA LEU A 544 47.21 19.28 -7.95
C LEU A 544 46.97 17.77 -8.12
N VAL A 545 47.53 17.14 -9.15
CA VAL A 545 47.43 15.69 -9.38
C VAL A 545 48.64 15.02 -8.75
N ASP A 546 48.40 14.12 -7.80
CA ASP A 546 49.44 13.28 -7.18
C ASP A 546 49.89 12.19 -8.18
N ASP A 547 51.21 12.04 -8.37
CA ASP A 547 51.81 11.17 -9.40
C ASP A 547 51.97 9.69 -8.95
N GLU A 548 51.43 9.26 -7.80
CA GLU A 548 51.49 7.87 -7.35
C GLU A 548 50.17 7.10 -7.63
N PRO A 549 50.21 5.98 -8.39
CA PRO A 549 49.04 5.13 -8.54
C PRO A 549 48.74 4.39 -7.22
N LEU A 550 47.48 4.46 -6.78
CA LEU A 550 46.94 3.73 -5.64
C LEU A 550 47.15 2.21 -5.81
N ASP A 551 47.92 1.61 -4.88
CA ASP A 551 48.16 0.16 -4.79
C ASP A 551 46.92 -0.59 -4.28
N VAL A 552 46.01 -0.91 -5.20
CA VAL A 552 44.89 -1.82 -4.95
C VAL A 552 45.37 -3.27 -5.07
N GLY A 553 45.83 -3.82 -3.94
CA GLY A 553 46.35 -5.17 -3.85
C GLY A 553 45.48 -6.25 -4.52
N ASN A 554 46.16 -7.28 -5.03
CA ASN A 554 45.62 -8.35 -5.86
C ASN A 554 44.53 -9.16 -5.12
N LEU A 555 43.26 -8.91 -5.45
CA LEU A 555 42.09 -9.48 -4.76
C LEU A 555 41.37 -10.54 -5.61
N LEU A 556 42.13 -11.36 -6.35
CA LEU A 556 41.62 -12.54 -7.06
C LEU A 556 42.64 -13.67 -6.94
N ASP A 557 42.30 -14.69 -6.15
CA ASP A 557 42.98 -15.99 -6.12
C ASP A 557 42.74 -16.71 -7.44
N ASP A 558 43.84 -16.95 -8.16
CA ASP A 558 43.89 -17.40 -9.54
C ASP A 558 43.91 -18.94 -9.64
N GLU A 559 42.90 -19.63 -9.09
CA GLU A 559 42.69 -21.07 -9.32
C GLU A 559 41.19 -21.43 -9.48
N SER A 560 40.58 -20.99 -10.58
CA SER A 560 39.49 -21.76 -11.23
C SER A 560 39.40 -21.39 -12.72
N PRO A 561 39.34 -22.35 -13.65
CA PRO A 561 39.30 -22.03 -15.07
C PRO A 561 37.91 -21.47 -15.43
N SER A 562 37.82 -20.17 -15.67
CA SER A 562 36.64 -19.52 -16.24
C SER A 562 36.45 -19.99 -17.69
N GLU A 563 35.23 -20.40 -18.05
CA GLU A 563 34.86 -20.74 -19.44
C GLU A 563 35.07 -19.52 -20.38
N PRO A 564 35.45 -19.74 -21.66
CA PRO A 564 35.73 -18.64 -22.57
C PRO A 564 34.46 -17.88 -22.95
N ILE A 565 34.48 -16.56 -22.75
CA ILE A 565 33.43 -15.63 -23.21
C ILE A 565 33.30 -15.73 -24.74
N THR A 566 32.13 -16.10 -25.22
CA THR A 566 31.83 -16.21 -26.66
C THR A 566 31.12 -14.94 -27.13
N GLN A 567 31.70 -14.21 -28.08
CA GLN A 567 31.09 -13.00 -28.64
C GLN A 567 29.94 -13.36 -29.61
N LEU A 568 28.75 -12.79 -29.36
CA LEU A 568 27.50 -13.10 -30.05
C LEU A 568 27.39 -12.59 -31.51
N ARG A 569 28.41 -11.90 -32.04
CA ARG A 569 28.41 -11.31 -33.40
C ARG A 569 29.58 -11.73 -34.31
N GLY A 570 30.29 -12.82 -33.98
CA GLY A 570 31.24 -13.44 -34.92
C GLY A 570 32.53 -12.67 -35.23
N GLU A 571 32.86 -11.64 -34.46
CA GLU A 571 34.10 -10.88 -34.59
C GLU A 571 35.25 -11.58 -33.84
N SER A 572 36.46 -11.51 -34.40
CA SER A 572 37.63 -12.24 -33.88
C SER A 572 38.61 -11.38 -33.06
N SER A 573 38.39 -10.06 -33.00
CA SER A 573 39.08 -9.15 -32.08
C SER A 573 38.38 -7.79 -32.04
N PHE A 574 38.31 -7.17 -30.85
CA PHE A 574 37.96 -5.75 -30.67
C PHE A 574 39.26 -4.97 -30.43
N SER A 575 39.52 -3.94 -31.21
CA SER A 575 40.62 -3.00 -30.99
C SER A 575 40.06 -1.60 -31.25
N PRO A 576 39.76 -0.80 -30.21
CA PRO A 576 39.22 0.54 -30.42
C PRO A 576 40.29 1.41 -31.09
N ASP A 577 39.89 2.17 -32.10
CA ASP A 577 40.69 3.22 -32.72
C ASP A 577 40.60 4.50 -31.87
N ASP A 578 41.74 5.12 -31.58
CA ASP A 578 41.82 6.31 -30.70
C ASP A 578 41.00 7.53 -31.21
N ASP A 579 40.56 7.50 -32.47
CA ASP A 579 39.72 8.54 -33.07
C ASP A 579 38.22 8.36 -32.77
N SER A 580 37.73 7.13 -32.53
CA SER A 580 36.31 6.90 -32.19
C SER A 580 35.97 7.17 -30.71
N LEU A 581 37.00 7.42 -29.90
CA LEU A 581 36.87 7.77 -28.48
C LEU A 581 36.99 9.27 -28.21
N GLN A 582 37.18 10.10 -29.25
CA GLN A 582 37.24 11.56 -29.10
C GLN A 582 35.84 12.15 -29.20
N LEU A 583 35.48 12.97 -28.21
CA LEU A 583 34.20 13.66 -28.15
C LEU A 583 34.20 14.90 -29.06
N GLU A 584 33.21 15.02 -29.94
CA GLU A 584 32.99 16.20 -30.77
C GLU A 584 31.83 17.04 -30.23
N SER A 585 31.95 18.37 -30.32
CA SER A 585 30.88 19.28 -29.91
C SER A 585 29.77 19.30 -30.95
N ASP A 586 28.54 19.05 -30.53
CA ASP A 586 27.34 19.21 -31.35
C ASP A 586 27.23 20.68 -31.82
N PRO A 587 27.11 20.94 -33.13
CA PRO A 587 27.15 22.29 -33.68
C PRO A 587 25.89 23.14 -33.38
N ASN A 588 24.81 22.55 -32.87
CA ASN A 588 23.57 23.24 -32.51
C ASN A 588 23.40 23.42 -31.00
N THR A 589 23.91 22.50 -30.18
CA THR A 589 23.73 22.54 -28.72
C THR A 589 25.01 22.83 -27.95
N GLY A 590 26.18 22.59 -28.54
CA GLY A 590 27.49 22.76 -27.88
C GLY A 590 27.85 21.64 -26.90
N GLU A 591 27.06 20.58 -26.80
CA GLU A 591 27.36 19.41 -25.96
C GLU A 591 28.31 18.44 -26.66
N PHE A 592 29.25 17.87 -25.91
CA PHE A 592 30.25 16.94 -26.43
C PHE A 592 29.70 15.52 -26.51
N THR A 593 29.65 14.94 -27.71
CA THR A 593 29.12 13.58 -27.98
C THR A 593 30.13 12.75 -28.78
N LEU A 594 30.03 11.42 -28.71
CA LEU A 594 30.88 10.52 -29.51
C LEU A 594 30.37 10.47 -30.96
N PRO A 595 31.25 10.43 -31.97
CA PRO A 595 30.86 10.42 -33.37
C PRO A 595 30.10 9.13 -33.71
N VAL A 596 28.90 9.27 -34.30
CA VAL A 596 28.11 8.15 -34.83
C VAL A 596 28.49 7.94 -36.29
N SER A 597 28.98 6.74 -36.65
CA SER A 597 29.34 6.42 -38.04
C SER A 597 28.10 6.15 -38.89
N ASP A 598 27.88 6.95 -39.93
CA ASP A 598 26.84 6.78 -40.97
C ASP A 598 27.19 5.63 -41.95
N SER A 599 27.29 4.40 -41.44
CA SER A 599 27.34 3.21 -42.29
C SER A 599 26.73 2.02 -41.56
N ASP A 600 25.45 1.75 -41.86
CA ASP A 600 24.87 0.41 -42.02
C ASP A 600 23.38 0.58 -42.42
N ASP A 601 23.16 0.96 -43.68
CA ASP A 601 21.91 0.70 -44.39
C ASP A 601 21.94 -0.78 -44.82
N ASP A 602 21.30 -1.66 -44.06
CA ASP A 602 21.02 -3.05 -44.48
C ASP A 602 19.55 -3.20 -44.91
N ASP A 603 19.34 -2.98 -46.21
CA ASP A 603 18.17 -3.41 -46.97
C ASP A 603 18.05 -4.96 -46.96
N ILE A 604 17.07 -5.52 -46.24
CA ILE A 604 16.68 -6.92 -46.42
C ILE A 604 15.75 -7.05 -47.62
N ILE A 605 16.34 -7.50 -48.73
CA ILE A 605 15.69 -8.01 -49.94
C ILE A 605 15.01 -9.36 -49.62
N ILE A 606 13.68 -9.43 -49.71
CA ILE A 606 12.95 -10.69 -49.83
C ILE A 606 12.46 -10.84 -51.27
N THR A 607 12.99 -11.85 -51.95
CA THR A 607 12.68 -12.21 -53.34
C THR A 607 11.28 -12.81 -53.49
N GLU A 608 10.49 -12.27 -54.42
CA GLU A 608 9.28 -12.89 -54.96
C GLU A 608 9.59 -14.06 -55.90
N SER A 609 8.73 -15.09 -55.87
CA SER A 609 8.47 -15.95 -57.04
C SER A 609 6.98 -16.35 -57.09
N GLU A 610 6.26 -15.71 -58.01
CA GLU A 610 5.15 -16.16 -58.87
C GLU A 610 4.05 -17.11 -58.31
N ASN A 611 2.80 -16.63 -58.22
CA ASN A 611 1.78 -16.87 -59.27
C ASN A 611 0.34 -16.38 -58.91
N ILE A 612 -0.19 -15.55 -59.82
CA ILE A 612 -1.54 -15.63 -60.45
C ILE A 612 -2.80 -15.17 -59.66
N ALA A 613 -3.29 -14.00 -60.11
CA ALA A 613 -4.63 -13.70 -60.66
C ALA A 613 -5.52 -12.69 -59.93
N ALA A 614 -5.88 -11.65 -60.70
CA ALA A 614 -7.16 -10.91 -60.74
C ALA A 614 -7.55 -10.11 -59.47
N SER A 615 -8.06 -8.88 -59.51
CA SER A 615 -8.51 -7.98 -60.56
C SER A 615 -9.09 -6.74 -59.89
N GLY A 616 -8.74 -5.54 -60.37
CA GLY A 616 -9.51 -4.27 -60.23
C GLY A 616 -9.59 -3.68 -58.81
N ASP A 617 -9.76 -2.38 -58.60
CA ASP A 617 -9.98 -1.24 -59.49
C ASP A 617 -9.70 0.04 -58.66
N GLU A 618 -9.27 1.09 -59.36
CA GLU A 618 -9.27 2.53 -59.05
C GLU A 618 -9.32 3.10 -57.60
N SER A 619 -8.21 3.76 -57.21
CA SER A 619 -8.02 5.20 -56.86
C SER A 619 -8.92 5.93 -55.80
N PRO A 620 -8.60 7.17 -55.38
CA PRO A 620 -7.97 7.47 -54.09
C PRO A 620 -8.86 8.33 -53.16
N ALA A 621 -8.62 8.30 -51.84
CA ALA A 621 -9.20 9.29 -50.94
C ALA A 621 -8.18 9.80 -49.91
N GLU A 622 -8.06 11.12 -49.96
CA GLU A 622 -7.36 12.09 -49.14
C GLU A 622 -7.04 11.69 -47.69
N ARG A 623 -5.77 11.93 -47.32
CA ARG A 623 -5.34 12.20 -45.96
C ARG A 623 -5.99 13.49 -45.46
N THR A 624 -6.75 13.40 -44.38
CA THR A 624 -7.06 14.52 -43.50
C THR A 624 -6.64 14.16 -42.09
N ASP A 625 -5.66 14.89 -41.57
CA ASP A 625 -5.41 15.04 -40.12
C ASP A 625 -6.68 15.57 -39.43
N PRO A 626 -7.05 15.04 -38.25
CA PRO A 626 -7.83 15.79 -37.28
C PRO A 626 -6.91 16.27 -36.14
N THR A 627 -6.73 17.59 -36.14
CA THR A 627 -6.35 18.39 -34.98
C THR A 627 -7.36 18.27 -33.84
N ALA A 628 -6.85 18.41 -32.62
CA ALA A 628 -7.53 18.79 -31.38
C ALA A 628 -8.98 19.29 -31.51
N GLU A 629 -9.93 18.45 -31.10
CA GLU A 629 -11.25 18.77 -30.52
C GLU A 629 -12.13 17.49 -30.61
N THR A 630 -11.97 16.60 -29.63
CA THR A 630 -12.99 15.63 -29.15
C THR A 630 -12.35 14.86 -27.98
N VAL A 631 -12.28 15.50 -26.82
CA VAL A 631 -12.07 14.84 -25.52
C VAL A 631 -13.21 15.31 -24.64
N GLU A 632 -14.41 14.82 -24.95
CA GLU A 632 -15.58 14.91 -24.09
C GLU A 632 -16.27 13.55 -24.12
N GLU A 633 -16.71 13.12 -22.94
CA GLU A 633 -17.55 11.93 -22.66
C GLU A 633 -16.88 10.56 -22.74
N LEU A 634 -16.22 10.15 -21.65
CA LEU A 634 -16.40 8.82 -21.06
C LEU A 634 -16.28 8.95 -19.54
N GLU A 635 -17.43 9.10 -18.90
CA GLU A 635 -17.63 9.15 -17.44
C GLU A 635 -17.28 7.81 -16.78
N GLU A 636 -16.69 7.91 -15.58
CA GLU A 636 -16.62 6.82 -14.60
C GLU A 636 -18.04 6.35 -14.30
N PHE A 637 -18.34 5.13 -14.73
CA PHE A 637 -19.62 4.48 -14.54
C PHE A 637 -19.76 4.04 -13.08
N ASP A 638 -20.86 4.47 -12.48
CA ASP A 638 -21.41 4.07 -11.18
C ASP A 638 -21.45 2.53 -11.01
N LEU A 639 -21.19 2.05 -9.79
CA LEU A 639 -21.16 0.63 -9.42
C LEU A 639 -22.57 -0.01 -9.27
N ASP A 640 -23.55 0.41 -10.07
CA ASP A 640 -24.93 -0.09 -9.99
C ASP A 640 -25.19 -1.40 -10.76
N PHE A 641 -24.16 -2.08 -11.25
CA PHE A 641 -24.33 -3.32 -12.04
C PHE A 641 -24.60 -4.60 -11.21
N LEU A 642 -25.07 -4.51 -9.95
CA LEU A 642 -25.51 -5.67 -9.16
C LEU A 642 -26.82 -5.48 -8.39
N SER A 643 -27.65 -4.47 -8.70
CA SER A 643 -29.00 -4.36 -8.12
C SER A 643 -30.07 -4.81 -9.12
N ASP A 644 -30.45 -6.10 -9.07
CA ASP A 644 -31.66 -6.56 -9.74
C ASP A 644 -32.90 -6.29 -8.88
N ASP A 645 -33.84 -5.58 -9.52
CA ASP A 645 -35.29 -5.49 -9.38
C ASP A 645 -35.99 -6.14 -8.15
N ASP A 646 -36.64 -5.30 -7.35
CA ASP A 646 -37.83 -5.69 -6.58
C ASP A 646 -38.83 -4.50 -6.51
N GLU A 647 -39.65 -4.33 -7.55
CA GLU A 647 -40.88 -3.52 -7.47
C GLU A 647 -42.03 -4.38 -6.91
N PRO A 648 -42.67 -4.01 -5.79
CA PRO A 648 -43.91 -4.65 -5.37
C PRO A 648 -45.09 -4.02 -6.12
N ALA A 649 -45.80 -4.88 -6.87
CA ALA A 649 -47.11 -4.60 -7.44
C ALA A 649 -48.06 -3.96 -6.41
N LYS A 650 -48.57 -2.77 -6.71
CA LYS A 650 -49.75 -2.20 -6.05
C LYS A 650 -50.99 -2.48 -6.85
N GLU A 651 -51.93 -3.16 -6.20
CA GLU A 651 -53.32 -3.31 -6.61
C GLU A 651 -54.06 -1.96 -6.71
N SER A 652 -55.10 -1.99 -7.56
CA SER A 652 -56.18 -1.02 -7.84
C SER A 652 -55.94 0.07 -8.89
#